data_AF-A0A6P6XWV0-F1
#
_entry.id   AF-A0A6P6XWV0-F1
#
_cell.length_a   1.000
_cell.length_b   1.000
_cell.length_c   1.000
_cell.angle_alpha   90.00
_cell.angle_beta   90.00
_cell.angle_gamma   90.00
#
_symmetry.space_group_name_H-M   'P 1'
#
loop_
_entity.id
_entity.type
_entity.pdbx_description
1 polymer ?
#
loop_
_entity_poly.entity_id
_entity_poly.type
_entity_poly.pdbx_seq_one_letter_code
_entity_poly.pdbx_strand_id
1 'polypeptide(L)'
;MYNGNKIPIIGVGTYLMKDENELSKIIGESLRIGYRLIDTAAVYRNEAIIGKIISDVSSYNLNRSDIFITTKLSPADQGRGKCKQAILDSLERLKLSYIDLVLIHFPGSSRSTPNSPKNPENRRGSWEDLEELQNSGIVKNIGVSNYTIRHLQELFGYAKIKPVVNQIEVHPLYYPKELIDFCKNHSIIVQAYSSLGARDGWPILSTNSTLKEIAKKYEKTVAQILLKWSLQHDLCIIPKTSNVERLKSNFQIFDFKISLEDMAKIDGLNENRKFCWDNSQKYGEVRIGPMEKARHVTVLLNPVANKRKGKADYEKYCAPLFHLAGIKVSLVITEAEGQVKDLMEIMDNTDCVVVAGGDGTVHEAITGLLRRKDSSDALRRFPIGILPVGKNNSISYKLNSQIFNPKTDEKAKILAESSMAVIRQTLNNVDVMKIEGERGRPVYSIGFMNIGQLQDVFRKVDQYWYLGQRMKPYLALFFQSFKNLSTHWDESQEISIEYTKPCTGCSKCFQRYEMDSTEPSVESTLKASNKRWWHSFMPLPKHTPPVIDPVAEAKKQLIETMKKTLNDDCDKWDTIKLGCKNILVQDTLNNSIELTIHPADMDRVSFIKDGARMFRKESPETGTVIQTKDCRIHTMFGDDVEKPVISHFNLVDQIEQNRPNAIKEIDESDNRDDGLDQTEQNIQKSDIKDDDNVDDNIGWISIDNECYEMPSKFEISLLPRRVLIYHHHQNC
;
A
#
# COMPACT_ATOMS: atom_id res chain seq x y z
N MET A 1 -24.31 6.08 35.29
CA MET A 1 -25.13 5.64 34.14
C MET A 1 -26.56 6.12 34.36
N TYR A 2 -27.40 6.20 33.32
CA TYR A 2 -28.77 6.70 33.45
C TYR A 2 -29.66 5.81 34.36
N ASN A 3 -29.27 4.55 34.57
CA ASN A 3 -29.95 3.56 35.40
C ASN A 3 -29.44 3.53 36.87
N GLY A 4 -28.71 4.56 37.32
CA GLY A 4 -28.20 4.66 38.70
C GLY A 4 -26.90 3.90 38.99
N ASN A 5 -26.53 2.91 38.17
CA ASN A 5 -25.27 2.19 38.31
C ASN A 5 -24.06 3.09 37.98
N LYS A 6 -22.88 2.74 38.51
CA LYS A 6 -21.61 3.45 38.28
C LYS A 6 -20.67 2.63 37.39
N ILE A 7 -19.90 3.32 36.54
CA ILE A 7 -18.83 2.75 35.73
C ILE A 7 -17.55 3.54 36.01
N PRO A 8 -16.40 2.89 36.29
CA PRO A 8 -15.12 3.59 36.37
C PRO A 8 -14.77 4.28 35.05
N ILE A 9 -14.29 5.53 35.12
CA ILE A 9 -13.94 6.33 33.94
C ILE A 9 -12.67 5.87 33.23
N ILE A 10 -11.83 5.08 33.92
CA ILE A 10 -10.63 4.47 33.37
C ILE A 10 -10.63 2.96 33.67
N GLY A 11 -10.22 2.16 32.69
CA GLY A 11 -9.99 0.73 32.86
C GLY A 11 -8.84 0.19 32.05
N VAL A 12 -8.60 -1.11 32.18
CA VAL A 12 -7.54 -1.82 31.49
C VAL A 12 -8.11 -2.58 30.30
N GLY A 13 -7.66 -2.22 29.09
CA GLY A 13 -7.96 -3.00 27.89
C GLY A 13 -7.09 -4.25 27.81
N THR A 14 -7.69 -5.41 27.53
CA THR A 14 -6.99 -6.71 27.49
C THR A 14 -6.80 -7.30 26.09
N TYR A 15 -7.12 -6.54 25.05
CA TYR A 15 -6.98 -7.00 23.66
C TYR A 15 -5.55 -7.45 23.33
N LEU A 16 -5.42 -8.59 22.63
CA LEU A 16 -4.18 -9.28 22.25
C LEU A 16 -3.30 -9.83 23.39
N MET A 17 -3.68 -9.66 24.65
CA MET A 17 -2.98 -10.30 25.77
C MET A 17 -3.46 -11.75 25.91
N LYS A 18 -2.67 -12.69 25.41
CA LYS A 18 -2.98 -14.13 25.46
C LYS A 18 -2.05 -14.91 26.38
N ASP A 19 -0.90 -14.35 26.71
CA ASP A 19 0.04 -14.97 27.63
C ASP A 19 -0.49 -14.87 29.08
N GLU A 20 -0.54 -16.01 29.78
CA GLU A 20 -1.11 -16.09 31.14
C GLU A 20 -0.27 -15.30 32.15
N ASN A 21 1.05 -15.29 32.00
CA ASN A 21 1.94 -14.57 32.92
C ASN A 21 1.85 -13.06 32.71
N GLU A 22 1.85 -12.60 31.45
CA GLU A 22 1.67 -11.20 31.08
C GLU A 22 0.33 -10.66 31.61
N LEU A 23 -0.77 -11.40 31.37
CA LEU A 23 -2.10 -10.96 31.76
C LEU A 23 -2.27 -10.94 33.29
N SER A 24 -1.77 -11.98 33.99
CA SER A 24 -1.79 -12.05 35.45
C SER A 24 -0.99 -10.91 36.08
N LYS A 25 0.20 -10.62 35.54
CA LYS A 25 1.02 -9.50 35.99
C LYS A 25 0.30 -8.17 35.79
N ILE A 26 -0.22 -7.90 34.60
CA ILE A 26 -0.83 -6.60 34.29
C ILE A 26 -2.13 -6.37 35.05
N ILE A 27 -3.00 -7.37 35.13
CA ILE A 27 -4.23 -7.24 35.91
C ILE A 27 -3.89 -7.07 37.40
N GLY A 28 -3.01 -7.90 37.96
CA GLY A 28 -2.61 -7.79 39.37
C GLY A 28 -2.02 -6.42 39.72
N GLU A 29 -1.09 -5.93 38.91
CA GLU A 29 -0.52 -4.58 39.09
C GLU A 29 -1.56 -3.48 38.91
N SER A 30 -2.51 -3.63 37.98
CA SER A 30 -3.59 -2.65 37.79
C SER A 30 -4.47 -2.51 39.04
N LEU A 31 -4.79 -3.63 39.69
CA LEU A 31 -5.60 -3.65 40.91
C LEU A 31 -4.87 -2.96 42.06
N ARG A 32 -3.54 -3.21 42.21
CA ARG A 32 -2.68 -2.54 43.20
C ARG A 32 -2.59 -1.03 42.97
N ILE A 33 -2.51 -0.59 41.72
CA ILE A 33 -2.45 0.84 41.36
C ILE A 33 -3.78 1.55 41.67
N GLY A 34 -4.91 0.85 41.54
CA GLY A 34 -6.23 1.41 41.81
C GLY A 34 -7.25 1.28 40.67
N TYR A 35 -6.91 0.59 39.57
CA TYR A 35 -7.87 0.29 38.52
C TYR A 35 -8.96 -0.63 39.06
N ARG A 36 -10.20 -0.36 38.65
CA ARG A 36 -11.39 -1.16 39.00
C ARG A 36 -12.22 -1.57 37.79
N LEU A 37 -11.80 -1.24 36.57
CA LEU A 37 -12.46 -1.69 35.35
C LEU A 37 -11.53 -2.54 34.49
N ILE A 38 -12.00 -3.72 34.10
CA ILE A 38 -11.31 -4.64 33.19
C ILE A 38 -12.20 -4.84 31.96
N ASP A 39 -11.67 -4.47 30.79
CA ASP A 39 -12.34 -4.64 29.51
C ASP A 39 -11.78 -5.85 28.77
N THR A 40 -12.64 -6.85 28.53
CA THR A 40 -12.36 -8.04 27.73
C THR A 40 -13.47 -8.28 26.69
N ALA A 41 -13.38 -9.38 25.93
CA ALA A 41 -14.38 -9.85 24.99
C ALA A 41 -14.17 -11.34 24.70
N ALA A 42 -15.23 -12.05 24.32
CA ALA A 42 -15.14 -13.46 23.92
C ALA A 42 -14.10 -13.69 22.80
N VAL A 43 -14.03 -12.76 21.83
CA VAL A 43 -13.09 -12.84 20.70
C VAL A 43 -11.62 -12.65 21.10
N TYR A 44 -11.33 -12.12 22.29
CA TYR A 44 -9.95 -11.94 22.77
C TYR A 44 -9.34 -13.27 23.23
N ARG A 45 -10.18 -14.27 23.53
CA ARG A 45 -9.80 -15.62 23.96
C ARG A 45 -8.93 -15.64 25.23
N ASN A 46 -9.16 -14.70 26.13
CA ASN A 46 -8.43 -14.60 27.41
C ASN A 46 -9.35 -14.56 28.64
N GLU A 47 -10.67 -14.66 28.47
CA GLU A 47 -11.66 -14.64 29.57
C GLU A 47 -11.39 -15.71 30.63
N ALA A 48 -10.96 -16.92 30.23
CA ALA A 48 -10.63 -18.00 31.17
C ALA A 48 -9.47 -17.65 32.10
N ILE A 49 -8.46 -16.94 31.58
CA ILE A 49 -7.30 -16.49 32.35
C ILE A 49 -7.73 -15.37 33.30
N ILE A 50 -8.52 -14.40 32.80
CA ILE A 50 -9.09 -13.34 33.63
C ILE A 50 -9.91 -13.92 34.78
N GLY A 51 -10.74 -14.93 34.51
CA GLY A 51 -11.55 -15.60 35.53
C GLY A 51 -10.72 -16.25 36.64
N LYS A 52 -9.56 -16.85 36.31
CA LYS A 52 -8.61 -17.34 37.32
C LYS A 52 -8.10 -16.22 38.22
N ILE A 53 -7.69 -15.09 37.64
CA ILE A 53 -7.14 -13.94 38.37
C ILE A 53 -8.21 -13.32 39.29
N ILE A 54 -9.43 -13.15 38.78
CA ILE A 54 -10.54 -12.56 39.54
C ILE A 54 -11.02 -13.48 40.67
N SER A 55 -10.89 -14.80 40.53
CA SER A 55 -11.20 -15.74 41.61
C SER A 55 -10.32 -15.53 42.84
N ASP A 56 -9.13 -14.94 42.69
CA ASP A 56 -8.20 -14.62 43.78
C ASP A 56 -8.16 -13.10 44.08
N VAL A 57 -9.20 -12.35 43.74
CA VAL A 57 -9.20 -10.88 43.95
C VAL A 57 -9.06 -10.46 45.42
N SER A 58 -9.41 -11.37 46.35
CA SER A 58 -9.20 -11.19 47.78
C SER A 58 -7.73 -11.01 48.18
N SER A 59 -6.77 -11.55 47.41
CA SER A 59 -5.34 -11.34 47.66
C SER A 59 -4.89 -9.88 47.47
N TYR A 60 -5.76 -9.04 46.89
CA TYR A 60 -5.59 -7.59 46.74
C TYR A 60 -6.42 -6.78 47.76
N ASN A 61 -7.02 -7.42 48.78
CA ASN A 61 -7.97 -6.82 49.72
C ASN A 61 -9.20 -6.21 49.02
N LEU A 62 -9.69 -6.88 47.99
CA LEU A 62 -10.84 -6.47 47.18
C LEU A 62 -11.86 -7.59 47.09
N ASN A 63 -13.12 -7.21 46.91
CA ASN A 63 -14.22 -8.12 46.65
C ASN A 63 -14.60 -8.10 45.17
N ARG A 64 -15.33 -9.11 44.70
CA ARG A 64 -15.87 -9.13 43.33
C ARG A 64 -16.69 -7.88 43.00
N SER A 65 -17.45 -7.35 43.96
CA SER A 65 -18.25 -6.12 43.82
C SER A 65 -17.43 -4.84 43.63
N ASP A 66 -16.14 -4.87 43.96
CA ASP A 66 -15.25 -3.72 43.77
C ASP A 66 -14.71 -3.65 42.33
N ILE A 67 -14.80 -4.75 41.57
CA ILE A 67 -14.30 -4.84 40.20
C ILE A 67 -15.46 -4.77 39.21
N PHE A 68 -15.32 -3.91 38.20
CA PHE A 68 -16.22 -3.78 37.08
C PHE A 68 -15.68 -4.56 35.87
N ILE A 69 -16.35 -5.63 35.47
CA ILE A 69 -15.93 -6.48 34.36
C ILE A 69 -16.83 -6.26 33.15
N THR A 70 -16.22 -5.88 32.03
CA THR A 70 -16.88 -5.76 30.74
C THR A 70 -16.48 -6.92 29.83
N THR A 71 -17.45 -7.62 29.24
CA THR A 71 -17.21 -8.52 28.10
C THR A 71 -18.11 -8.16 26.92
N LYS A 72 -17.89 -8.80 25.77
CA LYS A 72 -18.57 -8.47 24.52
C LYS A 72 -18.97 -9.72 23.74
N LEU A 73 -20.19 -9.69 23.23
CA LEU A 73 -20.76 -10.68 22.32
C LEU A 73 -20.02 -10.66 20.99
N SER A 74 -19.45 -11.80 20.59
CA SER A 74 -18.80 -11.98 19.28
C SER A 74 -19.78 -11.79 18.12
N PRO A 75 -19.35 -11.20 16.98
CA PRO A 75 -20.15 -11.14 15.76
C PRO A 75 -20.65 -12.51 15.26
N ALA A 76 -19.94 -13.60 15.58
CA ALA A 76 -20.32 -14.96 15.18
C ALA A 76 -21.53 -15.51 15.96
N ASP A 77 -21.78 -14.96 17.14
CA ASP A 77 -22.75 -15.50 18.10
C ASP A 77 -23.98 -14.58 18.26
N GLN A 78 -24.14 -13.62 17.35
CA GLN A 78 -25.32 -12.76 17.32
C GLN A 78 -26.58 -13.53 16.87
N GLY A 79 -27.72 -13.09 17.40
CA GLY A 79 -29.05 -13.63 17.13
C GLY A 79 -29.73 -14.14 18.40
N ARG A 80 -31.07 -14.20 18.36
CA ARG A 80 -31.91 -14.68 19.48
C ARG A 80 -31.50 -16.11 19.88
N GLY A 81 -31.41 -16.39 21.17
CA GLY A 81 -30.96 -17.65 21.75
C GLY A 81 -29.43 -17.83 21.72
N LYS A 82 -28.78 -17.53 20.58
CA LYS A 82 -27.31 -17.64 20.44
C LYS A 82 -26.58 -16.65 21.33
N CYS A 83 -27.06 -15.40 21.37
CA CYS A 83 -26.50 -14.38 22.24
C CYS A 83 -26.58 -14.83 23.69
N LYS A 84 -27.76 -15.29 24.14
CA LYS A 84 -27.96 -15.79 25.50
C LYS A 84 -26.94 -16.88 25.86
N GLN A 85 -26.79 -17.91 25.02
CA GLN A 85 -25.83 -18.98 25.26
C GLN A 85 -24.39 -18.47 25.33
N ALA A 86 -23.97 -17.63 24.38
CA ALA A 86 -22.62 -17.11 24.33
C ALA A 86 -22.23 -16.28 25.57
N ILE A 87 -23.19 -15.52 26.13
CA ILE A 87 -22.96 -14.77 27.37
C ILE A 87 -22.87 -15.69 28.59
N LEU A 88 -23.65 -16.77 28.66
CA LEU A 88 -23.51 -17.79 29.70
C LEU A 88 -22.15 -18.49 29.61
N ASP A 89 -21.67 -18.80 28.41
CA ASP A 89 -20.35 -19.39 28.23
C ASP A 89 -19.23 -18.41 28.65
N SER A 90 -19.39 -17.11 28.38
CA SER A 90 -18.48 -16.06 28.88
C SER A 90 -18.50 -15.97 30.40
N LEU A 91 -19.68 -16.07 31.02
CA LEU A 91 -19.86 -16.07 32.47
C LEU A 91 -19.10 -17.25 33.12
N GLU A 92 -19.20 -18.44 32.52
CA GLU A 92 -18.49 -19.64 32.95
C GLU A 92 -16.97 -19.48 32.81
N ARG A 93 -16.48 -19.04 31.64
CA ARG A 93 -15.05 -18.78 31.43
C ARG A 93 -14.50 -17.79 32.43
N LEU A 94 -15.22 -16.70 32.69
CA LEU A 94 -14.84 -15.68 33.67
C LEU A 94 -15.02 -16.16 35.13
N LYS A 95 -15.65 -17.31 35.36
CA LYS A 95 -15.96 -17.85 36.70
C LYS A 95 -16.74 -16.87 37.58
N LEU A 96 -17.74 -16.21 37.00
CA LEU A 96 -18.54 -15.19 37.69
C LEU A 96 -19.97 -15.66 37.92
N SER A 97 -20.63 -15.09 38.93
CA SER A 97 -22.09 -15.21 39.09
C SER A 97 -22.86 -14.11 38.36
N TYR A 98 -22.20 -13.00 38.02
CA TYR A 98 -22.74 -11.92 37.21
C TYR A 98 -21.65 -11.16 36.43
N ILE A 99 -22.04 -10.48 35.35
CA ILE A 99 -21.19 -9.59 34.56
C ILE A 99 -21.68 -8.15 34.72
N ASP A 100 -20.78 -7.19 34.93
CA ASP A 100 -21.15 -5.79 35.15
C ASP A 100 -21.66 -5.11 33.88
N LEU A 101 -21.01 -5.38 32.74
CA LEU A 101 -21.39 -4.84 31.44
C LEU A 101 -21.18 -5.86 30.32
N VAL A 102 -22.21 -6.07 29.50
CA VAL A 102 -22.09 -6.82 28.24
C VAL A 102 -22.37 -5.90 27.07
N LEU A 103 -21.48 -5.91 26.08
CA LEU A 103 -21.64 -5.14 24.85
C LEU A 103 -21.90 -6.05 23.65
N ILE A 104 -22.80 -5.64 22.73
CA ILE A 104 -22.76 -6.16 21.36
C ILE A 104 -21.50 -5.59 20.70
N HIS A 105 -20.51 -6.43 20.37
CA HIS A 105 -19.18 -5.98 19.97
C HIS A 105 -19.17 -5.22 18.63
N PHE A 106 -20.05 -5.61 17.69
CA PHE A 106 -20.14 -5.01 16.36
C PHE A 106 -21.59 -5.01 15.86
N PRO A 107 -22.05 -4.01 15.08
CA PRO A 107 -23.41 -4.02 14.52
C PRO A 107 -23.65 -5.07 13.42
N GLY A 108 -22.59 -5.58 12.80
CA GLY A 108 -22.66 -6.66 11.79
C GLY A 108 -22.43 -8.04 12.40
N SER A 109 -23.05 -9.06 11.81
CA SER A 109 -22.86 -10.47 12.17
C SER A 109 -21.81 -11.14 11.27
N SER A 110 -21.11 -12.14 11.81
CA SER A 110 -20.11 -12.89 11.05
C SER A 110 -20.75 -13.61 9.85
N ARG A 111 -20.02 -13.72 8.73
CA ARG A 111 -20.47 -14.34 7.48
C ARG A 111 -21.72 -13.70 6.85
N SER A 112 -22.10 -12.50 7.28
CA SER A 112 -23.12 -11.68 6.63
C SER A 112 -22.45 -10.50 5.92
N THR A 113 -22.89 -10.21 4.70
CA THR A 113 -22.53 -8.94 4.07
C THR A 113 -23.15 -7.79 4.87
N PRO A 114 -22.59 -6.57 4.85
CA PRO A 114 -23.10 -5.46 5.66
C PRO A 114 -24.56 -5.07 5.37
N ASN A 115 -25.00 -5.22 4.11
CA ASN A 115 -26.40 -4.99 3.70
C ASN A 115 -27.32 -6.22 3.87
N SER A 116 -26.84 -7.31 4.46
CA SER A 116 -27.66 -8.49 4.71
C SER A 116 -28.85 -8.16 5.62
N PRO A 117 -30.08 -8.57 5.26
CA PRO A 117 -31.26 -8.39 6.11
C PRO A 117 -31.14 -9.13 7.45
N LYS A 118 -30.23 -10.11 7.55
CA LYS A 118 -29.92 -10.81 8.80
C LYS A 118 -29.24 -9.93 9.83
N ASN A 119 -28.55 -8.85 9.44
CA ASN A 119 -27.87 -8.00 10.41
C ASN A 119 -28.86 -7.27 11.34
N PRO A 120 -29.89 -6.55 10.85
CA PRO A 120 -30.95 -6.01 11.71
C PRO A 120 -31.64 -7.06 12.59
N GLU A 121 -31.96 -8.23 12.02
CA GLU A 121 -32.60 -9.34 12.75
C GLU A 121 -31.71 -9.84 13.91
N ASN A 122 -30.42 -10.07 13.62
CA ASN A 122 -29.46 -10.53 14.61
C ASN A 122 -29.18 -9.48 15.70
N ARG A 123 -29.13 -8.19 15.35
CA ARG A 123 -29.03 -7.10 16.33
C ARG A 123 -30.24 -7.08 17.26
N ARG A 124 -31.45 -7.17 16.72
CA ARG A 124 -32.69 -7.21 17.50
C ARG A 124 -32.72 -8.41 18.44
N GLY A 125 -32.55 -9.61 17.89
CA GLY A 125 -32.59 -10.85 18.68
C GLY A 125 -31.51 -10.90 19.77
N SER A 126 -30.31 -10.37 19.49
CA SER A 126 -29.25 -10.25 20.50
C SER A 126 -29.63 -9.26 21.60
N TRP A 127 -30.23 -8.12 21.25
CA TRP A 127 -30.64 -7.13 22.23
C TRP A 127 -31.73 -7.66 23.16
N GLU A 128 -32.73 -8.36 22.61
CA GLU A 128 -33.79 -9.00 23.40
C GLU A 128 -33.22 -10.05 24.38
N ASP A 129 -32.19 -10.80 23.98
CA ASP A 129 -31.49 -11.74 24.87
C ASP A 129 -30.75 -11.02 25.99
N LEU A 130 -30.10 -9.90 25.68
CA LEU A 130 -29.39 -9.08 26.66
C LEU A 130 -30.36 -8.43 27.67
N GLU A 131 -31.53 -7.96 27.22
CA GLU A 131 -32.59 -7.46 28.10
C GLU A 131 -33.09 -8.56 29.06
N GLU A 132 -33.28 -9.78 28.56
CA GLU A 132 -33.67 -10.93 29.38
C GLU A 132 -32.61 -11.28 30.43
N LEU A 133 -31.33 -11.30 30.04
CA LEU A 133 -30.20 -11.54 30.94
C LEU A 133 -30.00 -10.41 31.96
N GLN A 134 -30.36 -9.18 31.60
CA GLN A 134 -30.32 -8.07 32.54
C GLN A 134 -31.42 -8.17 33.58
N ASN A 135 -32.64 -8.49 33.15
CA ASN A 135 -33.81 -8.67 34.02
C ASN A 135 -33.63 -9.86 34.99
N SER A 136 -32.92 -10.92 34.58
CA SER A 136 -32.58 -12.04 35.46
C SER A 136 -31.43 -11.74 36.44
N GLY A 137 -30.75 -10.61 36.29
CA GLY A 137 -29.65 -10.18 37.15
C GLY A 137 -28.29 -10.81 36.86
N ILE A 138 -28.19 -11.68 35.84
CA ILE A 138 -26.94 -12.28 35.33
C ILE A 138 -26.04 -11.21 34.74
N VAL A 139 -26.62 -10.22 34.07
CA VAL A 139 -25.92 -9.05 33.55
C VAL A 139 -26.45 -7.81 34.27
N LYS A 140 -25.57 -6.92 34.76
CA LYS A 140 -26.03 -5.69 35.44
C LYS A 140 -26.36 -4.57 34.46
N ASN A 141 -25.58 -4.45 33.39
CA ASN A 141 -25.73 -3.41 32.39
C ASN A 141 -25.50 -3.96 30.98
N ILE A 142 -26.24 -3.41 30.01
CA ILE A 142 -26.14 -3.80 28.61
C ILE A 142 -25.82 -2.57 27.75
N GLY A 143 -25.00 -2.77 26.74
CA GLY A 143 -24.57 -1.70 25.85
C GLY A 143 -24.19 -2.22 24.47
N VAL A 144 -23.66 -1.31 23.66
CA VAL A 144 -23.22 -1.62 22.30
C VAL A 144 -21.79 -1.14 22.12
N SER A 145 -21.14 -1.64 21.09
CA SER A 145 -19.86 -1.16 20.65
C SER A 145 -19.94 -0.93 19.14
N ASN A 146 -19.39 0.19 18.70
CA ASN A 146 -19.25 0.53 17.29
C ASN A 146 -20.56 0.79 16.54
N TYR A 147 -21.59 1.18 17.28
CA TYR A 147 -22.86 1.60 16.70
C TYR A 147 -22.74 3.04 16.22
N THR A 148 -23.20 3.29 15.00
CA THR A 148 -23.38 4.63 14.43
C THR A 148 -24.73 5.19 14.89
N ILE A 149 -25.00 6.47 14.59
CA ILE A 149 -26.29 7.10 14.88
C ILE A 149 -27.45 6.29 14.29
N ARG A 150 -27.32 5.82 13.04
CA ARG A 150 -28.30 4.95 12.38
C ARG A 150 -28.59 3.67 13.18
N HIS A 151 -27.54 2.99 13.65
CA HIS A 151 -27.71 1.76 14.43
C HIS A 151 -28.36 2.02 15.79
N LEU A 152 -28.03 3.14 16.45
CA LEU A 152 -28.67 3.53 17.70
C LEU A 152 -30.15 3.88 17.52
N GLN A 153 -30.48 4.63 16.46
CA GLN A 153 -31.87 4.94 16.12
C GLN A 153 -32.69 3.69 15.82
N GLU A 154 -32.13 2.75 15.05
CA GLU A 154 -32.74 1.45 14.80
C GLU A 154 -33.00 0.71 16.12
N LEU A 155 -32.00 0.67 17.01
CA LEU A 155 -32.09 0.01 18.30
C LEU A 155 -33.20 0.63 19.18
N PHE A 156 -33.30 1.96 19.24
CA PHE A 156 -34.35 2.64 20.00
C PHE A 156 -35.76 2.33 19.50
N GLY A 157 -35.92 1.89 18.25
CA GLY A 157 -37.21 1.50 17.69
C GLY A 157 -37.79 0.22 18.28
N TYR A 158 -36.99 -0.62 18.95
CA TYR A 158 -37.44 -1.88 19.53
C TYR A 158 -36.92 -2.16 20.95
N ALA A 159 -35.89 -1.45 21.42
CA ALA A 159 -35.32 -1.64 22.75
C ALA A 159 -36.29 -1.20 23.85
N LYS A 160 -36.53 -2.07 24.82
CA LYS A 160 -37.25 -1.76 26.08
C LYS A 160 -36.29 -1.14 27.09
N ILE A 161 -35.03 -1.55 27.07
CA ILE A 161 -33.94 -1.01 27.88
C ILE A 161 -32.91 -0.39 26.94
N LYS A 162 -32.61 0.90 27.12
CA LYS A 162 -31.65 1.62 26.29
C LYS A 162 -30.21 1.15 26.60
N PRO A 163 -29.28 1.11 25.63
CA PRO A 163 -27.86 0.89 25.96
C PRO A 163 -27.34 1.94 26.95
N VAL A 164 -26.58 1.50 27.95
CA VAL A 164 -25.90 2.43 28.89
C VAL A 164 -24.58 2.98 28.32
N VAL A 165 -23.95 2.24 27.41
CA VAL A 165 -22.63 2.52 26.84
C VAL A 165 -22.64 2.28 25.34
N ASN A 166 -21.97 3.16 24.59
CA ASN A 166 -21.51 2.91 23.23
C ASN A 166 -19.97 2.98 23.22
N GLN A 167 -19.30 1.83 23.11
CA GLN A 167 -17.83 1.76 23.09
C GLN A 167 -17.32 1.91 21.64
N ILE A 168 -16.57 2.98 21.35
CA ILE A 168 -16.13 3.35 19.99
C ILE A 168 -14.65 3.80 19.97
N GLU A 169 -14.04 3.81 18.78
CA GLU A 169 -12.72 4.40 18.57
C GLU A 169 -12.81 5.92 18.74
N VAL A 170 -11.99 6.49 19.63
CA VAL A 170 -11.88 7.95 19.78
C VAL A 170 -10.46 8.32 20.16
N HIS A 171 -9.85 9.24 19.41
CA HIS A 171 -8.56 9.89 19.69
C HIS A 171 -8.50 11.19 18.87
N PRO A 172 -7.51 12.09 19.06
CA PRO A 172 -7.52 13.39 18.38
C PRO A 172 -7.62 13.33 16.84
N LEU A 173 -7.01 12.33 16.19
CA LEU A 173 -7.13 12.14 14.73
C LEU A 173 -8.49 11.55 14.27
N TYR A 174 -9.30 11.01 15.18
CA TYR A 174 -10.65 10.50 14.94
C TYR A 174 -11.57 10.87 16.10
N TYR A 175 -12.17 12.05 15.98
CA TYR A 175 -13.09 12.61 16.96
C TYR A 175 -14.50 12.71 16.34
N PRO A 176 -15.32 11.64 16.40
CA PRO A 176 -16.65 11.60 15.80
C PRO A 176 -17.66 12.38 16.66
N LYS A 177 -17.51 13.72 16.69
CA LYS A 177 -18.24 14.62 17.58
C LYS A 177 -19.76 14.45 17.51
N GLU A 178 -20.33 14.34 16.31
CA GLU A 178 -21.77 14.16 16.11
C GLU A 178 -22.31 12.91 16.82
N LEU A 179 -21.58 11.78 16.75
CA LEU A 179 -21.97 10.55 17.43
C LEU A 179 -21.81 10.67 18.95
N ILE A 180 -20.77 11.36 19.41
CA ILE A 180 -20.53 11.60 20.84
C ILE A 180 -21.65 12.47 21.42
N ASP A 181 -21.97 13.58 20.76
CA ASP A 181 -23.06 14.48 21.15
C ASP A 181 -24.42 13.77 21.11
N PHE A 182 -24.67 12.94 20.09
CA PHE A 182 -25.87 12.11 20.01
C PHE A 182 -26.00 11.15 21.19
N CYS A 183 -24.92 10.42 21.53
CA CYS A 183 -24.89 9.55 22.70
C CYS A 183 -25.14 10.33 24.01
N LYS A 184 -24.48 11.48 24.18
CA LYS A 184 -24.62 12.35 25.36
C LYS A 184 -26.05 12.85 25.53
N ASN A 185 -26.69 13.32 24.45
CA ASN A 185 -28.08 13.77 24.46
C ASN A 185 -29.06 12.65 24.82
N HIS A 186 -28.70 11.41 24.53
CA HIS A 186 -29.46 10.24 24.93
C HIS A 186 -28.96 9.63 26.23
N SER A 187 -28.13 10.29 27.06
CA SER A 187 -27.59 9.74 28.31
C SER A 187 -26.89 8.38 28.15
N ILE A 188 -26.24 8.15 27.01
CA ILE A 188 -25.40 6.99 26.71
C ILE A 188 -23.95 7.42 26.93
N ILE A 189 -23.22 6.69 27.77
CA ILE A 189 -21.80 6.95 27.99
C ILE A 189 -21.00 6.47 26.80
N VAL A 190 -20.11 7.31 26.29
CA VAL A 190 -19.13 6.90 25.29
C VAL A 190 -17.88 6.39 26.00
N GLN A 191 -17.45 5.18 25.63
CA GLN A 191 -16.19 4.61 26.09
C GLN A 191 -15.22 4.48 24.93
N ALA A 192 -14.14 5.24 24.99
CA ALA A 192 -13.10 5.29 23.97
C ALA A 192 -12.14 4.10 24.10
N TYR A 193 -12.16 3.22 23.10
CA TYR A 193 -11.01 2.32 22.86
C TYR A 193 -10.02 3.01 21.92
N SER A 194 -8.79 2.50 21.91
CA SER A 194 -7.69 3.06 21.11
C SER A 194 -7.49 4.57 21.32
N SER A 195 -7.69 5.03 22.56
CA SER A 195 -7.49 6.43 22.99
C SER A 195 -6.06 6.96 22.79
N LEU A 196 -5.11 6.07 22.48
CA LEU A 196 -3.72 6.38 22.12
C LEU A 196 -3.41 6.17 20.63
N GLY A 197 -4.43 5.94 19.79
CA GLY A 197 -4.30 5.72 18.34
C GLY A 197 -3.98 4.28 17.91
N ALA A 198 -4.11 3.29 18.79
CA ALA A 198 -3.69 1.91 18.53
C ALA A 198 -2.20 1.81 18.12
N ARG A 199 -1.80 0.73 17.43
CA ARG A 199 -0.41 0.53 16.97
C ARG A 199 -0.02 1.56 15.92
N ASP A 200 -0.92 1.85 14.99
CA ASP A 200 -0.60 2.59 13.76
C ASP A 200 -0.78 4.11 13.92
N GLY A 201 -1.66 4.54 14.82
CA GLY A 201 -1.84 5.95 15.17
C GLY A 201 -0.88 6.46 16.25
N TRP A 202 -0.31 5.59 17.10
CA TRP A 202 0.63 6.04 18.14
C TRP A 202 1.87 6.77 17.58
N PRO A 203 2.57 6.28 16.52
CA PRO A 203 3.70 7.00 15.94
C PRO A 203 3.34 8.42 15.47
N ILE A 204 2.12 8.60 14.94
CA ILE A 204 1.64 9.88 14.44
C ILE A 204 1.30 10.81 15.61
N LEU A 205 0.49 10.34 16.57
CA LEU A 205 0.08 11.12 17.73
C LEU A 205 1.27 11.49 18.64
N SER A 206 2.19 10.55 18.86
CA SER A 206 3.37 10.78 19.72
C SER A 206 4.40 11.73 19.11
N THR A 207 4.43 11.89 17.79
CA THR A 207 5.35 12.78 17.09
C THR A 207 4.77 14.14 16.73
N ASN A 208 3.44 14.29 16.78
CA ASN A 208 2.72 15.54 16.50
C ASN A 208 3.24 16.73 17.35
N SER A 209 3.59 17.82 16.68
CA SER A 209 4.17 19.03 17.31
C SER A 209 3.24 19.66 18.33
N THR A 210 1.96 19.85 17.98
CA THR A 210 0.93 20.43 18.85
C THR A 210 0.80 19.63 20.16
N LEU A 211 0.73 18.29 20.06
CA LEU A 211 0.63 17.43 21.23
C LEU A 211 1.89 17.47 22.10
N LYS A 212 3.09 17.57 21.49
CA LYS A 212 4.35 17.71 22.24
C LYS A 212 4.46 19.06 22.96
N GLU A 213 4.06 20.14 22.31
CA GLU A 213 4.05 21.48 22.90
C GLU A 213 3.11 21.55 24.10
N ILE A 214 1.91 21.00 23.96
CA ILE A 214 0.93 20.89 25.05
C ILE A 214 1.48 19.98 26.15
N ALA A 215 2.02 18.80 25.83
CA ALA A 215 2.63 17.90 26.81
C ALA A 215 3.72 18.60 27.63
N LYS A 216 4.59 19.37 26.98
CA LYS A 216 5.62 20.18 27.64
C LYS A 216 5.01 21.25 28.54
N LYS A 217 3.98 21.97 28.09
CA LYS A 217 3.28 23.02 28.85
C LYS A 217 2.71 22.51 30.18
N TYR A 218 2.20 21.28 30.20
CA TYR A 218 1.59 20.67 31.40
C TYR A 218 2.55 19.78 32.19
N GLU A 219 3.81 19.64 31.77
CA GLU A 219 4.78 18.70 32.36
C GLU A 219 4.27 17.25 32.40
N LYS A 220 3.59 16.84 31.33
CA LYS A 220 3.01 15.50 31.18
C LYS A 220 3.55 14.82 29.93
N THR A 221 3.38 13.51 29.86
CA THR A 221 3.65 12.75 28.63
C THR A 221 2.53 12.96 27.60
N VAL A 222 2.84 12.78 26.31
CA VAL A 222 1.81 12.83 25.24
C VAL A 222 0.68 11.83 25.53
N ALA A 223 0.99 10.62 26.03
CA ALA A 223 -0.02 9.64 26.40
C ALA A 223 -0.99 10.19 27.47
N GLN A 224 -0.47 10.84 28.51
CA GLN A 224 -1.30 11.46 29.55
C GLN A 224 -2.17 12.60 29.00
N ILE A 225 -1.65 13.41 28.08
CA ILE A 225 -2.45 14.44 27.38
C ILE A 225 -3.60 13.81 26.60
N LEU A 226 -3.35 12.75 25.82
CA LEU A 226 -4.38 12.06 25.02
C LEU A 226 -5.49 11.45 25.88
N LEU A 227 -5.10 10.79 26.97
CA LEU A 227 -6.05 10.18 27.91
C LEU A 227 -6.85 11.26 28.64
N LYS A 228 -6.18 12.34 29.07
CA LYS A 228 -6.85 13.45 29.75
C LYS A 228 -7.83 14.19 28.83
N TRP A 229 -7.44 14.41 27.58
CA TRP A 229 -8.29 14.99 26.55
C TRP A 229 -9.59 14.20 26.42
N SER A 230 -9.50 12.87 26.34
CA SER A 230 -10.68 11.99 26.29
C SER A 230 -11.57 12.15 27.53
N LEU A 231 -10.97 12.16 28.73
CA LEU A 231 -11.71 12.35 29.98
C LEU A 231 -12.40 13.71 30.07
N GLN A 232 -11.79 14.77 29.56
CA GLN A 232 -12.37 16.13 29.57
C GLN A 232 -13.50 16.31 28.54
N HIS A 233 -13.63 15.39 27.59
CA HIS A 233 -14.79 15.24 26.71
C HIS A 233 -15.88 14.32 27.31
N ASP A 234 -15.83 14.06 28.62
CA ASP A 234 -16.74 13.17 29.35
C ASP A 234 -16.72 11.71 28.82
N LEU A 235 -15.60 11.27 28.24
CA LEU A 235 -15.45 9.91 27.71
C LEU A 235 -14.81 9.00 28.76
N CYS A 236 -15.31 7.77 28.89
CA CYS A 236 -14.58 6.70 29.59
C CYS A 236 -13.44 6.19 28.70
N ILE A 237 -12.32 5.73 29.26
CA ILE A 237 -11.16 5.26 28.50
C ILE A 237 -10.68 3.87 28.96
N ILE A 238 -10.18 3.07 28.03
CA ILE A 238 -9.66 1.72 28.31
C ILE A 238 -8.30 1.46 27.63
N PRO A 239 -7.24 2.22 27.98
CA PRO A 239 -5.94 2.03 27.38
C PRO A 239 -5.39 0.61 27.63
N LYS A 240 -4.83 0.01 26.58
CA LYS A 240 -4.13 -1.28 26.65
C LYS A 240 -2.65 -1.04 26.85
N THR A 241 -2.03 -1.75 27.80
CA THR A 241 -0.56 -1.77 27.96
C THR A 241 -0.10 -3.08 28.57
N SER A 242 1.01 -3.63 28.07
CA SER A 242 1.72 -4.74 28.68
C SER A 242 2.92 -4.30 29.53
N ASN A 243 3.09 -2.99 29.71
CA ASN A 243 4.15 -2.40 30.51
C ASN A 243 3.57 -1.75 31.78
N VAL A 244 4.09 -2.15 32.94
CA VAL A 244 3.64 -1.71 34.27
C VAL A 244 3.90 -0.22 34.52
N GLU A 245 5.02 0.32 34.04
CA GLU A 245 5.32 1.76 34.19
C GLU A 245 4.36 2.62 33.36
N ARG A 246 4.01 2.16 32.15
CA ARG A 246 2.95 2.79 31.36
C ARG A 246 1.59 2.69 32.05
N LEU A 247 1.30 1.57 32.71
CA LEU A 247 0.05 1.37 33.45
C LEU A 247 -0.10 2.39 34.60
N LYS A 248 0.99 2.61 35.36
CA LYS A 248 1.07 3.66 36.39
C LYS A 248 0.92 5.05 35.78
N SER A 249 1.68 5.35 34.72
CA SER A 249 1.64 6.66 34.04
C SER A 249 0.25 6.99 33.49
N ASN A 250 -0.45 6.02 32.90
CA ASN A 250 -1.81 6.16 32.38
C ASN A 250 -2.84 6.48 33.48
N PHE A 251 -2.58 6.08 34.74
CA PHE A 251 -3.47 6.36 35.87
C PHE A 251 -3.23 7.76 36.46
N GLN A 252 -2.04 8.33 36.26
CA GLN A 252 -1.65 9.66 36.74
C GLN A 252 -2.15 10.78 35.81
N ILE A 253 -3.47 10.85 35.62
CA ILE A 253 -4.14 11.84 34.75
C ILE A 253 -5.23 12.65 35.46
N PHE A 254 -5.38 12.48 36.78
CA PHE A 254 -6.41 13.16 37.56
C PHE A 254 -5.93 14.46 38.21
N ASP A 255 -4.62 14.74 38.19
CA ASP A 255 -3.95 15.82 38.91
C ASP A 255 -3.76 17.12 38.09
N PHE A 256 -4.20 17.14 36.82
CA PHE A 256 -4.12 18.33 35.96
C PHE A 256 -5.41 18.55 35.17
N LYS A 257 -5.54 19.72 34.53
CA LYS A 257 -6.65 20.07 33.63
C LYS A 257 -6.11 20.83 32.42
N ILE A 258 -6.42 20.34 31.23
CA ILE A 258 -6.11 21.00 29.96
C ILE A 258 -7.06 22.20 29.79
N SER A 259 -6.50 23.36 29.48
CA SER A 259 -7.26 24.59 29.23
C SER A 259 -8.21 24.44 28.04
N LEU A 260 -9.28 25.24 28.00
CA LEU A 260 -10.22 25.21 26.87
C LEU A 260 -9.55 25.54 25.54
N GLU A 261 -8.57 26.44 25.54
CA GLU A 261 -7.81 26.80 24.35
C GLU A 261 -6.98 25.62 23.83
N ASP A 262 -6.27 24.91 24.72
CA ASP A 262 -5.47 23.76 24.32
C ASP A 262 -6.34 22.56 23.94
N MET A 263 -7.50 22.37 24.60
CA MET A 263 -8.50 21.38 24.18
C MET A 263 -8.95 21.65 22.74
N ALA A 264 -9.26 22.91 22.39
CA ALA A 264 -9.65 23.28 21.04
C ALA A 264 -8.54 23.03 20.00
N LYS A 265 -7.27 23.23 20.37
CA LYS A 265 -6.11 22.88 19.51
C LYS A 265 -6.05 21.37 19.25
N ILE A 266 -6.28 20.54 20.27
CA ILE A 266 -6.30 19.08 20.13
C ILE A 266 -7.51 18.63 19.30
N ASP A 267 -8.68 19.22 19.52
CA ASP A 267 -9.90 18.93 18.75
C ASP A 267 -9.70 19.25 17.26
N GLY A 268 -8.93 20.29 16.95
CA GLY A 268 -8.56 20.69 15.59
C GLY A 268 -7.65 19.70 14.85
N LEU A 269 -7.11 18.68 15.52
CA LEU A 269 -6.32 17.62 14.88
C LEU A 269 -7.19 16.55 14.20
N ASN A 270 -8.51 16.65 14.27
CA ASN A 270 -9.39 15.62 13.72
C ASN A 270 -9.32 15.54 12.19
N GLU A 271 -8.82 14.41 11.69
CA GLU A 271 -8.73 14.08 10.26
C GLU A 271 -9.81 13.06 9.84
N ASN A 272 -10.70 12.66 10.76
CA ASN A 272 -11.61 11.53 10.60
C ASN A 272 -10.88 10.20 10.26
N ARG A 273 -9.63 10.06 10.71
CA ARG A 273 -8.75 8.94 10.39
C ARG A 273 -8.84 7.83 11.43
N LYS A 274 -9.48 6.71 11.07
CA LYS A 274 -9.56 5.49 11.89
C LYS A 274 -8.30 4.63 11.74
N PHE A 275 -7.94 3.91 12.79
CA PHE A 275 -6.85 2.92 12.80
C PHE A 275 -7.33 1.50 13.13
N CYS A 276 -8.50 1.34 13.75
CA CYS A 276 -8.94 0.02 14.22
C CYS A 276 -9.77 -0.76 13.18
N TRP A 277 -10.27 -0.09 12.15
CA TRP A 277 -10.87 -0.71 10.98
C TRP A 277 -11.12 0.26 9.83
N ASP A 278 -10.62 -0.11 8.67
CA ASP A 278 -10.94 0.54 7.41
C ASP A 278 -12.07 -0.24 6.74
N ASN A 279 -13.29 0.30 6.77
CA ASN A 279 -14.36 -0.24 5.93
C ASN A 279 -14.02 0.19 4.51
N SER A 280 -13.45 -0.70 3.68
CA SER A 280 -13.36 -0.46 2.23
C SER A 280 -14.74 -0.11 1.61
N GLN A 281 -15.82 -0.59 2.23
CA GLN A 281 -17.20 -0.20 1.92
C GLN A 281 -17.52 1.28 2.15
N LYS A 282 -16.83 1.99 3.06
CA LYS A 282 -17.04 3.43 3.24
C LYS A 282 -16.73 4.22 1.97
N TYR A 283 -15.79 3.75 1.14
CA TYR A 283 -15.46 4.41 -0.13
C TYR A 283 -16.61 4.29 -1.14
N GLY A 284 -17.29 3.14 -1.19
CA GLY A 284 -18.47 2.94 -2.05
C GLY A 284 -19.78 3.53 -1.51
N GLU A 285 -19.86 3.83 -0.21
CA GLU A 285 -21.02 4.46 0.42
C GLU A 285 -20.96 6.00 0.40
N VAL A 286 -19.89 6.60 -0.14
CA VAL A 286 -19.79 8.06 -0.32
C VAL A 286 -20.81 8.50 -1.36
N ARG A 287 -21.72 9.40 -0.97
CA ARG A 287 -22.69 9.99 -1.89
C ARG A 287 -21.98 10.97 -2.81
N ILE A 288 -22.03 10.71 -4.11
CA ILE A 288 -21.60 11.65 -5.15
C ILE A 288 -22.77 12.52 -5.59
N GLY A 289 -22.50 13.76 -5.99
CA GLY A 289 -23.53 14.64 -6.56
C GLY A 289 -24.07 14.07 -7.88
N PRO A 290 -25.32 14.38 -8.27
CA PRO A 290 -25.93 13.82 -9.48
C PRO A 290 -25.23 14.21 -10.79
N MET A 291 -24.38 15.24 -10.79
CA MET A 291 -23.56 15.65 -11.94
C MET A 291 -22.08 15.21 -11.84
N GLU A 292 -21.68 14.62 -10.72
CA GLU A 292 -20.29 14.22 -10.47
C GLU A 292 -20.08 12.80 -11.00
N LYS A 293 -19.02 12.60 -11.80
CA LYS A 293 -18.73 11.30 -12.42
C LYS A 293 -18.03 10.40 -11.41
N ALA A 294 -18.44 9.13 -11.36
CA ALA A 294 -17.74 8.12 -10.59
C ALA A 294 -16.31 7.95 -11.13
N ARG A 295 -15.35 7.79 -10.21
CA ARG A 295 -13.94 7.58 -10.55
C ARG A 295 -13.79 6.37 -11.46
N HIS A 296 -13.04 6.54 -12.54
CA HIS A 296 -12.79 5.52 -13.55
C HIS A 296 -11.33 5.06 -13.49
N VAL A 297 -11.15 3.75 -13.30
CA VAL A 297 -9.85 3.09 -13.31
C VAL A 297 -9.78 2.14 -14.50
N THR A 298 -8.69 2.23 -15.27
CA THR A 298 -8.40 1.29 -16.36
C THR A 298 -7.33 0.32 -15.88
N VAL A 299 -7.64 -0.98 -15.90
CA VAL A 299 -6.74 -2.05 -15.50
C VAL A 299 -6.15 -2.69 -16.76
N LEU A 300 -4.83 -2.58 -16.94
CA LEU A 300 -4.08 -3.23 -18.01
C LEU A 300 -3.54 -4.56 -17.47
N LEU A 301 -4.05 -5.68 -17.98
CA LEU A 301 -3.74 -7.02 -17.50
C LEU A 301 -3.00 -7.81 -18.59
N ASN A 302 -1.80 -8.29 -18.27
CA ASN A 302 -1.10 -9.25 -19.13
C ASN A 302 -1.57 -10.68 -18.78
N PRO A 303 -2.31 -11.37 -19.67
CA PRO A 303 -2.89 -12.70 -19.39
C PRO A 303 -1.84 -13.81 -19.39
N VAL A 304 -0.70 -13.63 -20.06
CA VAL A 304 0.39 -14.63 -20.11
C VAL A 304 1.21 -14.61 -18.82
N ALA A 305 1.08 -13.56 -18.01
CA ALA A 305 1.75 -13.42 -16.72
C ALA A 305 1.51 -14.64 -15.81
N ASN A 306 2.60 -15.14 -15.22
CA ASN A 306 2.60 -16.24 -14.24
C ASN A 306 1.82 -17.50 -14.71
N LYS A 307 2.14 -18.03 -15.89
CA LYS A 307 1.53 -19.26 -16.45
C LYS A 307 0.00 -19.17 -16.56
N ARG A 308 -0.54 -18.03 -17.01
CA ARG A 308 -1.99 -17.78 -17.17
C ARG A 308 -2.81 -17.72 -15.89
N LYS A 309 -2.18 -17.64 -14.72
CA LYS A 309 -2.88 -17.48 -13.43
C LYS A 309 -3.16 -16.01 -13.07
N GLY A 310 -2.53 -15.05 -13.75
CA GLY A 310 -2.67 -13.62 -13.44
C GLY A 310 -4.10 -13.10 -13.51
N LYS A 311 -4.88 -13.53 -14.51
CA LYS A 311 -6.30 -13.18 -14.65
C LYS A 311 -7.14 -13.68 -13.48
N ALA A 312 -7.00 -14.96 -13.14
CA ALA A 312 -7.73 -15.57 -12.03
C ALA A 312 -7.38 -14.92 -10.68
N ASP A 313 -6.12 -14.56 -10.46
CA ASP A 313 -5.69 -13.88 -9.23
C ASP A 313 -6.30 -12.46 -9.14
N TYR A 314 -6.34 -11.71 -10.25
CA TYR A 314 -6.97 -10.40 -10.30
C TYR A 314 -8.48 -10.47 -10.04
N GLU A 315 -9.19 -11.36 -10.73
CA GLU A 315 -10.65 -11.52 -10.59
C GLU A 315 -11.04 -11.97 -9.18
N LYS A 316 -10.22 -12.80 -8.54
CA LYS A 316 -10.51 -13.33 -7.21
C LYS A 316 -10.21 -12.35 -6.08
N TYR A 317 -9.09 -11.62 -6.14
CA TYR A 317 -8.60 -10.84 -5.01
C TYR A 317 -8.70 -9.32 -5.19
N CYS A 318 -8.64 -8.81 -6.43
CA CYS A 318 -8.56 -7.37 -6.71
C CYS A 318 -9.89 -6.81 -7.20
N ALA A 319 -10.51 -7.44 -8.21
CA ALA A 319 -11.74 -6.93 -8.83
C ALA A 319 -12.89 -6.69 -7.84
N PRO A 320 -13.16 -7.57 -6.84
CA PRO A 320 -14.22 -7.34 -5.87
C PRO A 320 -14.01 -6.07 -5.04
N LEU A 321 -12.75 -5.72 -4.73
CA LEU A 321 -12.44 -4.54 -3.93
C LEU A 321 -12.74 -3.24 -4.68
N PHE A 322 -12.40 -3.17 -5.97
CA PHE A 322 -12.72 -2.01 -6.79
C PHE A 322 -14.22 -1.82 -6.97
N HIS A 323 -14.97 -2.92 -7.19
CA HIS A 323 -16.43 -2.87 -7.29
C HIS A 323 -17.08 -2.43 -5.97
N LEU A 324 -16.61 -2.95 -4.83
CA LEU A 324 -17.11 -2.55 -3.51
C LEU A 324 -16.79 -1.09 -3.17
N ALA A 325 -15.71 -0.54 -3.73
CA ALA A 325 -15.34 0.87 -3.58
C ALA A 325 -16.16 1.81 -4.48
N GLY A 326 -17.08 1.30 -5.32
CA GLY A 326 -17.88 2.13 -6.22
C GLY A 326 -17.08 2.74 -7.38
N ILE A 327 -15.93 2.15 -7.72
CA ILE A 327 -15.06 2.61 -8.80
C ILE A 327 -15.50 1.97 -10.11
N LYS A 328 -15.65 2.75 -11.18
CA LYS A 328 -15.86 2.21 -12.53
C LYS A 328 -14.56 1.59 -13.00
N VAL A 329 -14.56 0.30 -13.32
CA VAL A 329 -13.36 -0.41 -13.77
C VAL A 329 -13.50 -0.81 -15.24
N SER A 330 -12.51 -0.46 -16.07
CA SER A 330 -12.35 -0.98 -17.42
C SER A 330 -11.16 -1.93 -17.45
N LEU A 331 -11.40 -3.22 -17.69
CA LEU A 331 -10.35 -4.21 -17.83
C LEU A 331 -9.93 -4.33 -19.30
N VAL A 332 -8.65 -4.11 -19.58
CA VAL A 332 -8.03 -4.31 -20.89
C VAL A 332 -7.03 -5.45 -20.77
N ILE A 333 -7.25 -6.51 -21.54
CA ILE A 333 -6.36 -7.68 -21.57
C ILE A 333 -5.42 -7.50 -22.76
N THR A 334 -4.11 -7.59 -22.54
CA THR A 334 -3.13 -7.48 -23.62
C THR A 334 -2.88 -8.82 -24.30
N GLU A 335 -2.75 -8.82 -25.62
CA GLU A 335 -2.56 -10.00 -26.46
C GLU A 335 -1.09 -10.22 -26.84
N ALA A 336 -0.32 -9.13 -26.91
CA ALA A 336 1.09 -9.14 -27.31
C ALA A 336 1.97 -8.27 -26.39
N GLU A 337 3.27 -8.55 -26.42
CA GLU A 337 4.31 -7.71 -25.81
C GLU A 337 4.35 -6.35 -26.53
N GLY A 338 4.58 -5.27 -25.79
CA GLY A 338 4.57 -3.89 -26.28
C GLY A 338 3.18 -3.22 -26.35
N GLN A 339 2.08 -3.96 -26.29
CA GLN A 339 0.73 -3.39 -26.43
C GLN A 339 0.36 -2.42 -25.29
N VAL A 340 0.85 -2.67 -24.07
CA VAL A 340 0.62 -1.78 -22.92
C VAL A 340 1.21 -0.39 -23.18
N LYS A 341 2.41 -0.35 -23.76
CA LYS A 341 3.10 0.89 -24.12
C LYS A 341 2.28 1.70 -25.13
N ASP A 342 1.80 1.04 -26.19
CA ASP A 342 1.02 1.70 -27.24
C ASP A 342 -0.33 2.20 -26.73
N LEU A 343 -1.01 1.41 -25.88
CA LEU A 343 -2.25 1.83 -25.20
C LEU A 343 -2.02 3.05 -24.31
N MET A 344 -0.92 3.07 -23.55
CA MET A 344 -0.58 4.21 -22.70
C MET A 344 -0.26 5.49 -23.49
N GLU A 345 0.31 5.37 -24.70
CA GLU A 345 0.58 6.53 -25.57
C GLU A 345 -0.71 7.23 -26.04
N ILE A 346 -1.84 6.49 -26.17
CA ILE A 346 -3.10 7.00 -26.75
C ILE A 346 -4.26 7.17 -25.75
N MET A 347 -4.15 6.63 -24.54
CA MET A 347 -5.28 6.60 -23.59
C MET A 347 -5.56 7.99 -22.99
N ASP A 348 -6.84 8.41 -22.98
CA ASP A 348 -7.25 9.70 -22.41
C ASP A 348 -8.45 9.65 -21.44
N ASN A 349 -9.24 8.56 -21.46
CA ASN A 349 -10.50 8.45 -20.72
C ASN A 349 -10.37 7.61 -19.44
N THR A 350 -9.52 8.01 -18.49
CA THR A 350 -9.39 7.33 -17.18
C THR A 350 -8.84 8.29 -16.13
N ASP A 351 -9.16 8.10 -14.85
CA ASP A 351 -8.59 8.92 -13.76
C ASP A 351 -7.30 8.29 -13.20
N CYS A 352 -7.07 7.01 -13.51
CA CYS A 352 -5.97 6.21 -12.97
C CYS A 352 -5.75 5.00 -13.87
N VAL A 353 -4.50 4.53 -13.92
CA VAL A 353 -4.12 3.31 -14.64
C VAL A 353 -3.59 2.30 -13.64
N VAL A 354 -4.09 1.08 -13.69
CA VAL A 354 -3.61 -0.01 -12.84
C VAL A 354 -2.99 -1.09 -13.73
N VAL A 355 -1.71 -1.38 -13.52
CA VAL A 355 -0.97 -2.39 -14.25
C VAL A 355 -0.97 -3.69 -13.44
N ALA A 356 -1.68 -4.69 -13.95
CA ALA A 356 -1.68 -6.04 -13.43
C ALA A 356 -0.70 -6.91 -14.24
N GLY A 357 0.54 -6.96 -13.79
CA GLY A 357 1.61 -7.66 -14.50
C GLY A 357 2.85 -7.91 -13.64
N GLY A 358 3.95 -8.24 -14.31
CA GLY A 358 5.28 -8.26 -13.72
C GLY A 358 6.06 -6.98 -14.02
N ASP A 359 7.35 -7.00 -13.71
CA ASP A 359 8.24 -5.84 -13.89
C ASP A 359 8.24 -5.29 -15.34
N GLY A 360 8.26 -6.15 -16.36
CA GLY A 360 8.20 -5.72 -17.78
C GLY A 360 6.90 -4.97 -18.15
N THR A 361 5.75 -5.48 -17.75
CA THR A 361 4.46 -4.81 -18.02
C THR A 361 4.37 -3.44 -17.33
N VAL A 362 4.96 -3.31 -16.14
CA VAL A 362 5.06 -2.02 -15.44
C VAL A 362 5.98 -1.06 -16.21
N HIS A 363 7.13 -1.56 -16.67
CA HIS A 363 8.07 -0.83 -17.51
C HIS A 363 7.45 -0.32 -18.82
N GLU A 364 6.71 -1.16 -19.55
CA GLU A 364 5.97 -0.78 -20.76
C GLU A 364 5.01 0.38 -20.48
N ALA A 365 4.26 0.31 -19.37
CA ALA A 365 3.28 1.33 -19.02
C ALA A 365 3.92 2.70 -18.73
N ILE A 366 5.03 2.70 -17.99
CA ILE A 366 5.78 3.92 -17.66
C ILE A 366 6.42 4.51 -18.92
N THR A 367 7.02 3.66 -19.75
CA THR A 367 7.63 4.08 -21.02
C THR A 367 6.57 4.69 -21.93
N GLY A 368 5.41 4.06 -22.09
CA GLY A 368 4.30 4.60 -22.88
C GLY A 368 3.81 5.95 -22.35
N LEU A 369 3.64 6.09 -21.03
CA LEU A 369 3.20 7.34 -20.40
C LEU A 369 4.19 8.50 -20.62
N LEU A 370 5.49 8.24 -20.50
CA LEU A 370 6.53 9.26 -20.63
C LEU A 370 6.89 9.59 -22.08
N ARG A 371 6.57 8.72 -23.04
CA ARG A 371 6.73 8.98 -24.48
C ARG A 371 5.66 9.90 -25.07
N ARG A 372 4.59 10.14 -24.34
CA ARG A 372 3.50 11.01 -24.79
C ARG A 372 3.98 12.44 -25.04
N LYS A 373 3.41 13.07 -26.06
CA LYS A 373 3.67 14.50 -26.36
C LYS A 373 3.19 15.42 -25.23
N ASP A 374 2.15 15.00 -24.51
CA ASP A 374 1.56 15.69 -23.35
C ASP A 374 2.00 15.07 -22.02
N SER A 375 3.18 14.43 -21.96
CA SER A 375 3.64 13.65 -20.79
C SER A 375 3.58 14.41 -19.47
N SER A 376 3.94 15.71 -19.44
CA SER A 376 3.86 16.54 -18.22
C SER A 376 2.45 16.62 -17.62
N ASP A 377 1.42 16.74 -18.46
CA ASP A 377 0.03 16.76 -18.04
C ASP A 377 -0.51 15.36 -17.80
N ALA A 378 -0.10 14.38 -18.62
CA ALA A 378 -0.47 12.98 -18.48
C ALA A 378 0.01 12.38 -17.15
N LEU A 379 1.22 12.71 -16.69
CA LEU A 379 1.76 12.26 -15.40
C LEU A 379 0.94 12.75 -14.20
N ARG A 380 0.31 13.93 -14.31
CA ARG A 380 -0.57 14.48 -13.27
C ARG A 380 -1.97 13.87 -13.34
N ARG A 381 -2.45 13.55 -14.55
CA ARG A 381 -3.76 12.96 -14.79
C ARG A 381 -3.81 11.46 -14.49
N PHE A 382 -2.72 10.73 -14.74
CA PHE A 382 -2.71 9.26 -14.73
C PHE A 382 -1.67 8.72 -13.72
N PRO A 383 -1.98 8.71 -12.42
CA PRO A 383 -1.20 7.94 -11.46
C PRO A 383 -1.27 6.43 -11.78
N ILE A 384 -0.15 5.73 -11.56
CA ILE A 384 0.00 4.30 -11.88
C ILE A 384 -0.16 3.45 -10.61
N GLY A 385 -1.06 2.47 -10.64
CA GLY A 385 -1.17 1.41 -9.62
C GLY A 385 -0.50 0.14 -10.10
N ILE A 386 0.18 -0.58 -9.21
CA ILE A 386 0.87 -1.83 -9.55
C ILE A 386 0.19 -2.99 -8.82
N LEU A 387 -0.29 -3.99 -9.55
CA LEU A 387 -0.80 -5.24 -8.99
C LEU A 387 0.19 -6.38 -9.32
N PRO A 388 0.92 -6.92 -8.32
CA PRO A 388 2.00 -7.88 -8.54
C PRO A 388 1.47 -9.30 -8.85
N VAL A 389 0.88 -9.49 -10.03
CA VAL A 389 0.37 -10.79 -10.52
C VAL A 389 1.41 -11.57 -11.33
N GLY A 390 2.50 -10.91 -11.75
CA GLY A 390 3.57 -11.47 -12.57
C GLY A 390 4.47 -12.50 -11.89
N LYS A 391 5.36 -13.10 -12.68
CA LYS A 391 6.40 -14.06 -12.21
C LYS A 391 7.48 -13.32 -11.42
N ASN A 392 7.89 -12.14 -11.90
CA ASN A 392 8.86 -11.25 -11.28
C ASN A 392 8.18 -9.92 -10.95
N ASN A 393 8.11 -9.57 -9.66
CA ASN A 393 7.47 -8.34 -9.15
C ASN A 393 8.44 -7.52 -8.28
N SER A 394 9.69 -7.42 -8.71
CA SER A 394 10.78 -6.77 -7.96
C SER A 394 10.47 -5.30 -7.69
N ILE A 395 9.91 -4.60 -8.69
CA ILE A 395 9.58 -3.18 -8.60
C ILE A 395 8.51 -2.99 -7.51
N SER A 396 7.45 -3.79 -7.53
CA SER A 396 6.38 -3.74 -6.53
C SER A 396 6.89 -3.99 -5.11
N TYR A 397 7.83 -4.92 -4.93
CA TYR A 397 8.41 -5.22 -3.61
C TYR A 397 9.45 -4.19 -3.19
N LYS A 398 10.24 -3.61 -4.10
CA LYS A 398 11.20 -2.53 -3.79
C LYS A 398 10.44 -1.31 -3.28
N LEU A 399 9.40 -0.91 -4.01
CA LEU A 399 8.56 0.23 -3.65
C LEU A 399 7.85 0.03 -2.31
N ASN A 400 7.46 -1.20 -1.96
CA ASN A 400 6.69 -1.48 -0.74
C ASN A 400 7.42 -2.42 0.24
N SER A 401 8.76 -2.36 0.25
CA SER A 401 9.64 -3.25 1.02
C SER A 401 9.40 -3.21 2.54
N GLN A 402 8.81 -2.11 3.00
CA GLN A 402 8.42 -1.87 4.38
C GLN A 402 7.16 -2.64 4.83
N ILE A 403 6.35 -3.13 3.89
CA ILE A 403 5.02 -3.71 4.14
C ILE A 403 4.91 -5.12 3.60
N PHE A 404 5.53 -5.39 2.45
CA PHE A 404 5.56 -6.71 1.85
C PHE A 404 6.84 -7.44 2.23
N ASN A 405 6.67 -8.60 2.86
CA ASN A 405 7.72 -9.59 2.95
C ASN A 405 7.40 -10.75 2.00
N PRO A 406 8.01 -10.79 0.79
CA PRO A 406 7.69 -11.81 -0.23
C PRO A 406 8.02 -13.24 0.19
N LYS A 407 8.76 -13.44 1.29
CA LYS A 407 9.08 -14.78 1.84
C LYS A 407 8.01 -15.29 2.82
N THR A 408 7.23 -14.41 3.46
CA THR A 408 6.31 -14.79 4.54
C THR A 408 4.85 -14.43 4.26
N ASP A 409 4.60 -13.39 3.47
CA ASP A 409 3.24 -12.93 3.20
C ASP A 409 2.55 -13.78 2.12
N GLU A 410 1.27 -14.08 2.35
CA GLU A 410 0.45 -14.75 1.36
C GLU A 410 0.19 -13.85 0.15
N LYS A 411 0.22 -14.43 -1.05
CA LYS A 411 -0.03 -13.71 -2.31
C LYS A 411 -1.36 -12.94 -2.30
N ALA A 412 -2.40 -13.51 -1.69
CA ALA A 412 -3.71 -12.88 -1.58
C ALA A 412 -3.67 -11.57 -0.78
N LYS A 413 -2.91 -11.53 0.32
CA LYS A 413 -2.72 -10.33 1.14
C LYS A 413 -2.04 -9.21 0.35
N ILE A 414 -0.98 -9.56 -0.38
CA ILE A 414 -0.21 -8.59 -1.20
C ILE A 414 -1.11 -7.95 -2.28
N LEU A 415 -1.92 -8.76 -2.96
CA LEU A 415 -2.84 -8.29 -4.00
C LEU A 415 -3.99 -7.45 -3.44
N ALA A 416 -4.56 -7.87 -2.30
CA ALA A 416 -5.63 -7.13 -1.62
C ALA A 416 -5.14 -5.76 -1.16
N GLU A 417 -4.01 -5.69 -0.47
CA GLU A 417 -3.42 -4.42 -0.06
C GLU A 417 -3.08 -3.55 -1.26
N SER A 418 -2.54 -4.13 -2.35
CA SER A 418 -2.16 -3.34 -3.55
C SER A 418 -3.38 -2.72 -4.21
N SER A 419 -4.51 -3.41 -4.19
CA SER A 419 -5.80 -2.87 -4.62
C SER A 419 -6.29 -1.77 -3.67
N MET A 420 -6.10 -1.96 -2.36
CA MET A 420 -6.47 -0.97 -1.35
C MET A 420 -5.64 0.32 -1.45
N ALA A 421 -4.37 0.27 -1.82
CA ALA A 421 -3.56 1.47 -2.05
C ALA A 421 -4.14 2.37 -3.16
N VAL A 422 -4.65 1.75 -4.23
CA VAL A 422 -5.33 2.47 -5.33
C VAL A 422 -6.67 3.05 -4.86
N ILE A 423 -7.43 2.31 -4.04
CA ILE A 423 -8.72 2.75 -3.48
C ILE A 423 -8.52 3.93 -2.52
N ARG A 424 -7.52 3.83 -1.61
CA ARG A 424 -7.16 4.85 -0.62
C ARG A 424 -6.53 6.11 -1.23
N GLN A 425 -6.11 6.05 -2.49
CA GLN A 425 -5.45 7.14 -3.21
C GLN A 425 -4.12 7.60 -2.58
N THR A 426 -3.37 6.69 -1.99
CA THR A 426 -2.07 7.00 -1.39
C THR A 426 -1.00 7.05 -2.47
N LEU A 427 -0.55 8.26 -2.82
CA LEU A 427 0.41 8.49 -3.90
C LEU A 427 1.82 8.74 -3.37
N ASN A 428 2.82 8.28 -4.10
CA ASN A 428 4.22 8.64 -3.90
C ASN A 428 4.87 8.99 -5.23
N ASN A 429 5.83 9.92 -5.21
CA ASN A 429 6.64 10.25 -6.38
C ASN A 429 7.83 9.30 -6.46
N VAL A 430 8.07 8.75 -7.64
CA VAL A 430 9.16 7.80 -7.90
C VAL A 430 10.10 8.36 -8.96
N ASP A 431 11.39 8.12 -8.76
CA ASP A 431 12.46 8.48 -9.67
C ASP A 431 12.50 7.52 -10.86
N VAL A 432 12.82 8.01 -12.06
CA VAL A 432 12.81 7.22 -13.29
C VAL A 432 14.10 7.45 -14.05
N MET A 433 14.74 6.37 -14.50
CA MET A 433 15.90 6.42 -15.38
C MET A 433 15.43 6.56 -16.83
N LYS A 434 15.84 7.63 -17.52
CA LYS A 434 15.67 7.82 -18.96
C LYS A 434 16.90 7.29 -19.68
N ILE A 435 16.70 6.36 -20.60
CA ILE A 435 17.74 5.73 -21.41
C ILE A 435 17.48 6.12 -22.87
N GLU A 436 18.42 6.84 -23.48
CA GLU A 436 18.29 7.38 -24.83
C GLU A 436 19.48 6.95 -25.70
N GLY A 437 19.22 6.17 -26.75
CA GLY A 437 20.22 5.78 -27.73
C GLY A 437 20.37 6.80 -28.86
N GLU A 438 21.38 6.64 -29.73
CA GLU A 438 21.61 7.50 -30.89
C GLU A 438 20.45 7.54 -31.89
N ARG A 439 19.73 6.42 -32.02
CA ARG A 439 18.58 6.26 -32.92
C ARG A 439 17.44 5.59 -32.16
N GLY A 440 16.26 6.21 -32.22
CA GLY A 440 15.06 5.68 -31.59
C GLY A 440 14.44 6.59 -30.53
N ARG A 441 13.29 6.19 -29.98
CA ARG A 441 12.60 6.89 -28.89
C ARG A 441 13.19 6.46 -27.53
N PRO A 442 13.26 7.37 -26.54
CA PRO A 442 13.82 7.06 -25.22
C PRO A 442 13.01 5.97 -24.50
N VAL A 443 13.69 5.14 -23.72
CA VAL A 443 13.11 4.08 -22.88
C VAL A 443 13.23 4.51 -21.41
N TYR A 444 12.25 4.17 -20.58
CA TYR A 444 12.19 4.63 -19.19
C TYR A 444 12.08 3.45 -18.21
N SER A 445 12.85 3.46 -17.13
CA SER A 445 12.96 2.34 -16.18
C SER A 445 12.95 2.81 -14.71
N ILE A 446 12.45 1.95 -13.80
CA ILE A 446 12.40 2.22 -12.35
C ILE A 446 13.25 1.21 -11.54
N GLY A 447 13.51 0.03 -12.09
CA GLY A 447 14.28 -0.99 -11.39
C GLY A 447 15.77 -0.88 -11.66
N PHE A 448 16.23 -1.56 -12.71
CA PHE A 448 17.63 -1.72 -13.03
C PHE A 448 17.86 -2.00 -14.51
N MET A 449 19.07 -1.70 -14.96
CA MET A 449 19.57 -2.04 -16.28
C MET A 449 20.85 -2.86 -16.15
N ASN A 450 20.98 -3.90 -16.96
CA ASN A 450 22.11 -4.82 -16.91
C ASN A 450 22.70 -4.99 -18.32
N ILE A 451 24.02 -4.83 -18.43
CA ILE A 451 24.77 -4.83 -19.69
C ILE A 451 25.96 -5.78 -19.56
N GLY A 452 26.15 -6.68 -20.52
CA GLY A 452 27.34 -7.53 -20.62
C GLY A 452 27.07 -9.02 -20.41
N GLN A 453 28.15 -9.77 -20.14
CA GLN A 453 28.14 -11.23 -20.25
C GLN A 453 27.18 -11.93 -19.28
N LEU A 454 26.94 -11.37 -18.08
CA LEU A 454 25.97 -11.94 -17.14
C LEU A 454 24.54 -11.85 -17.68
N GLN A 455 24.23 -10.79 -18.43
CA GLN A 455 22.92 -10.64 -19.06
C GLN A 455 22.69 -11.66 -20.17
N ASP A 456 23.72 -11.94 -20.97
CA ASP A 456 23.65 -12.97 -22.01
C ASP A 456 23.38 -14.36 -21.42
N VAL A 457 23.98 -14.65 -20.27
CA VAL A 457 23.68 -15.87 -19.50
C VAL A 457 22.22 -15.87 -19.07
N PHE A 458 21.74 -14.78 -18.45
CA PHE A 458 20.38 -14.71 -17.92
C PHE A 458 19.30 -14.93 -18.98
N ARG A 459 19.52 -14.50 -20.23
CA ARG A 459 18.64 -14.81 -21.36
C ARG A 459 18.58 -16.31 -21.67
N LYS A 460 19.75 -16.98 -21.66
CA LYS A 460 19.86 -18.41 -21.97
C LYS A 460 19.46 -19.31 -20.80
N VAL A 461 19.32 -18.78 -19.58
CA VAL A 461 18.90 -19.56 -18.39
C VAL A 461 17.66 -20.37 -18.72
N ASP A 462 16.65 -19.78 -19.38
CA ASP A 462 15.39 -20.47 -19.59
C ASP A 462 15.46 -21.69 -20.54
N GLN A 463 16.47 -21.75 -21.41
CA GLN A 463 16.77 -22.89 -22.30
C GLN A 463 17.20 -24.15 -21.53
N TYR A 464 17.74 -23.99 -20.32
CA TYR A 464 18.12 -25.09 -19.42
C TYR A 464 16.91 -25.64 -18.64
N TRP A 465 15.77 -25.81 -19.30
CA TRP A 465 14.49 -26.19 -18.68
C TRP A 465 14.51 -27.61 -18.06
N TYR A 466 15.38 -28.49 -18.56
CA TYR A 466 15.55 -29.87 -18.11
C TYR A 466 16.30 -30.00 -16.76
N LEU A 467 16.79 -28.89 -16.20
CA LEU A 467 17.46 -28.83 -14.91
C LEU A 467 16.53 -28.27 -13.82
N GLY A 468 16.63 -28.78 -12.60
CA GLY A 468 15.80 -28.33 -11.48
C GLY A 468 15.93 -26.82 -11.21
N GLN A 469 14.84 -26.17 -10.76
CA GLN A 469 14.74 -24.70 -10.58
C GLN A 469 15.89 -24.06 -9.79
N ARG A 470 16.48 -24.79 -8.83
CA ARG A 470 17.61 -24.28 -8.03
C ARG A 470 18.96 -24.35 -8.75
N MET A 471 19.16 -25.35 -9.61
CA MET A 471 20.43 -25.58 -10.30
C MET A 471 20.48 -24.89 -11.66
N LYS A 472 19.32 -24.63 -12.27
CA LYS A 472 19.16 -23.99 -13.59
C LYS A 472 20.01 -22.71 -13.78
N PRO A 473 19.93 -21.67 -12.92
CA PRO A 473 20.73 -20.45 -13.11
C PRO A 473 22.23 -20.69 -12.83
N TYR A 474 22.57 -21.53 -11.86
CA TYR A 474 23.95 -21.83 -11.51
C TYR A 474 24.68 -22.60 -12.62
N LEU A 475 23.99 -23.58 -13.22
CA LEU A 475 24.53 -24.37 -14.32
C LEU A 475 24.56 -23.58 -15.64
N ALA A 476 23.65 -22.65 -15.86
CA ALA A 476 23.76 -21.73 -17.00
C ALA A 476 25.02 -20.86 -16.91
N LEU A 477 25.29 -20.28 -15.72
CA LEU A 477 26.52 -19.52 -15.45
C LEU A 477 27.77 -20.39 -15.58
N PHE A 478 27.72 -21.61 -15.04
CA PHE A 478 28.81 -22.59 -15.16
C PHE A 478 29.06 -22.94 -16.62
N PHE A 479 28.05 -23.46 -17.34
CA PHE A 479 28.22 -23.87 -18.73
C PHE A 479 28.69 -22.72 -19.61
N GLN A 480 28.15 -21.51 -19.45
CA GLN A 480 28.61 -20.37 -20.25
C GLN A 480 30.07 -19.99 -19.95
N SER A 481 30.50 -20.10 -18.69
CA SER A 481 31.91 -19.87 -18.31
C SER A 481 32.88 -20.94 -18.86
N PHE A 482 32.38 -22.09 -19.31
CA PHE A 482 33.18 -23.22 -19.82
C PHE A 482 32.91 -23.56 -21.30
N LYS A 483 31.82 -23.07 -21.93
CA LYS A 483 31.45 -23.39 -23.32
C LYS A 483 32.40 -22.76 -24.34
N ASN A 484 33.04 -21.65 -23.99
CA ASN A 484 33.99 -20.96 -24.87
C ASN A 484 35.42 -21.50 -24.67
N LEU A 485 35.71 -22.64 -25.30
CA LEU A 485 37.07 -23.17 -25.52
C LEU A 485 37.79 -22.49 -26.71
N SER A 486 37.24 -21.39 -27.23
CA SER A 486 37.90 -20.50 -28.19
C SER A 486 37.67 -19.03 -27.81
N THR A 487 38.77 -18.32 -27.52
CA THR A 487 39.04 -16.87 -27.67
C THR A 487 38.13 -15.78 -27.06
N HIS A 488 36.84 -15.99 -26.75
CA HIS A 488 35.92 -14.89 -26.37
C HIS A 488 35.67 -14.70 -24.85
N TRP A 489 36.22 -15.54 -23.95
CA TRP A 489 36.15 -15.26 -22.49
C TRP A 489 37.09 -14.11 -22.09
N ASP A 490 38.19 -13.94 -22.82
CA ASP A 490 39.23 -12.95 -22.56
C ASP A 490 38.98 -11.61 -23.27
N GLU A 491 37.95 -11.53 -24.13
CA GLU A 491 37.51 -10.27 -24.75
C GLU A 491 36.70 -9.47 -23.71
N SER A 492 37.38 -8.58 -23.00
CA SER A 492 36.72 -7.54 -22.22
C SER A 492 36.09 -6.51 -23.15
N GLN A 493 34.85 -6.13 -22.91
CA GLN A 493 34.26 -5.00 -23.61
C GLN A 493 34.97 -3.73 -23.15
N GLU A 494 35.67 -3.07 -24.07
CA GLU A 494 36.20 -1.73 -23.83
C GLU A 494 35.06 -0.73 -23.89
N ILE A 495 34.80 -0.09 -22.75
CA ILE A 495 33.72 0.86 -22.60
C ILE A 495 34.31 2.19 -22.12
N SER A 496 33.86 3.27 -22.76
CA SER A 496 34.11 4.63 -22.29
C SER A 496 32.86 5.12 -21.59
N ILE A 497 32.98 5.43 -20.30
CA ILE A 497 31.91 5.99 -19.48
C ILE A 497 32.24 7.45 -19.21
N GLU A 498 31.40 8.34 -19.72
CA GLU A 498 31.38 9.74 -19.30
C GLU A 498 30.33 9.87 -18.20
N TYR A 499 30.64 10.47 -17.07
CA TYR A 499 29.66 10.64 -15.99
C TYR A 499 29.81 11.98 -15.27
N THR A 500 28.73 12.37 -14.61
CA THR A 500 28.69 13.55 -13.75
C THR A 500 28.58 13.12 -12.29
N LYS A 501 29.25 13.85 -11.40
CA LYS A 501 29.18 13.57 -9.95
C LYS A 501 27.76 13.80 -9.40
N PRO A 502 27.35 13.03 -8.38
CA PRO A 502 26.03 13.19 -7.78
C PRO A 502 25.89 14.58 -7.17
N CYS A 503 24.73 15.21 -7.37
CA CYS A 503 24.44 16.54 -6.86
C CYS A 503 23.19 16.47 -5.99
N THR A 504 23.29 16.94 -4.74
CA THR A 504 22.17 16.96 -3.78
C THR A 504 21.08 18.00 -4.12
N GLY A 505 21.29 18.79 -5.18
CA GLY A 505 20.35 19.78 -5.69
C GLY A 505 20.93 21.19 -5.67
N CYS A 506 21.31 21.70 -6.85
CA CYS A 506 21.78 23.07 -7.05
C CYS A 506 20.89 23.83 -8.05
N SER A 507 21.20 25.12 -8.27
CA SER A 507 20.44 25.99 -9.16
C SER A 507 20.43 25.49 -10.61
N LYS A 508 21.51 24.86 -11.09
CA LYS A 508 21.59 24.21 -12.41
C LYS A 508 20.70 22.97 -12.51
N CYS A 509 20.70 22.12 -11.46
CA CYS A 509 19.76 20.99 -11.38
C CYS A 509 18.30 21.44 -11.35
N PHE A 510 18.03 22.57 -10.68
CA PHE A 510 16.68 23.15 -10.63
C PHE A 510 16.23 23.69 -11.99
N GLN A 511 17.08 24.39 -12.74
CA GLN A 511 16.75 24.87 -14.10
C GLN A 511 16.40 23.71 -15.05
N ARG A 512 17.13 22.60 -14.98
CA ARG A 512 16.80 21.38 -15.75
C ARG A 512 15.47 20.76 -15.31
N TYR A 513 15.18 20.75 -14.00
CA TYR A 513 13.87 20.34 -13.46
C TYR A 513 12.73 21.25 -13.96
N GLU A 514 12.95 22.55 -14.10
CA GLU A 514 11.98 23.56 -14.56
C GLU A 514 11.74 23.50 -16.08
N MET A 515 12.79 23.29 -16.88
CA MET A 515 12.70 23.16 -18.35
C MET A 515 11.89 21.92 -18.79
N ASP A 516 12.07 20.78 -18.11
CA ASP A 516 11.30 19.55 -18.38
C ASP A 516 9.90 19.55 -17.72
N SER A 517 9.58 20.56 -16.91
CA SER A 517 8.29 20.71 -16.24
C SER A 517 7.47 21.89 -16.74
N THR A 518 7.86 22.49 -17.88
CA THR A 518 7.17 23.62 -18.54
C THR A 518 5.67 23.59 -18.25
N GLU A 519 5.28 24.41 -17.28
CA GLU A 519 3.88 24.59 -16.96
C GLU A 519 3.25 25.21 -18.21
N PRO A 520 2.20 24.61 -18.79
CA PRO A 520 1.37 25.37 -19.71
C PRO A 520 0.91 26.60 -18.90
N SER A 521 1.27 27.78 -19.40
CA SER A 521 0.84 29.07 -18.85
C SER A 521 -0.63 29.00 -18.40
N VAL A 522 -0.98 29.71 -17.33
CA VAL A 522 -2.36 29.79 -16.82
C VAL A 522 -3.35 30.19 -17.94
N GLU A 523 -2.89 30.83 -19.01
CA GLU A 523 -3.65 31.11 -20.24
C GLU A 523 -4.01 29.88 -21.09
N SER A 524 -3.18 28.83 -21.12
CA SER A 524 -3.46 27.60 -21.88
C SER A 524 -4.45 26.67 -21.18
N THR A 525 -4.46 26.59 -19.84
CA THR A 525 -5.44 25.77 -19.10
C THR A 525 -6.86 26.36 -19.17
N LEU A 526 -6.98 27.68 -19.39
CA LEU A 526 -8.26 28.34 -19.64
C LEU A 526 -8.85 28.05 -21.03
N LYS A 527 -8.06 27.55 -21.99
CA LYS A 527 -8.53 27.22 -23.34
C LYS A 527 -9.09 25.79 -23.48
N ALA A 528 -8.84 24.90 -22.51
CA ALA A 528 -9.30 23.51 -22.56
C ALA A 528 -10.66 23.26 -21.90
N SER A 529 -11.24 24.23 -21.19
CA SER A 529 -12.63 24.13 -20.74
C SER A 529 -13.56 24.67 -21.81
N ASN A 530 -14.45 23.82 -22.34
CA ASN A 530 -15.62 24.21 -23.13
C ASN A 530 -16.56 25.06 -22.25
N LYS A 531 -16.18 26.32 -21.96
CA LYS A 531 -17.03 27.29 -21.28
C LYS A 531 -18.10 27.73 -22.27
N ARG A 532 -19.29 27.15 -22.12
CA ARG A 532 -20.49 27.66 -22.76
C ARG A 532 -20.74 29.09 -22.26
N TRP A 533 -21.21 29.98 -23.13
CA TRP A 533 -21.34 31.43 -22.88
C TRP A 533 -22.04 31.80 -21.56
N TRP A 534 -22.91 30.94 -21.04
CA TRP A 534 -23.61 31.16 -19.79
C TRP A 534 -22.80 30.90 -18.50
N HIS A 535 -21.62 30.25 -18.58
CA HIS A 535 -20.73 30.08 -17.41
C HIS A 535 -20.22 31.42 -16.85
N SER A 536 -20.29 32.50 -17.63
CA SER A 536 -19.97 33.87 -17.18
C SER A 536 -20.98 34.44 -16.17
N PHE A 537 -22.16 33.81 -16.02
CA PHE A 537 -23.20 34.25 -15.08
C PHE A 537 -23.24 33.44 -13.79
N MET A 538 -22.38 32.42 -13.64
CA MET A 538 -22.27 31.70 -12.38
C MET A 538 -21.39 32.48 -11.39
N PRO A 539 -21.82 32.63 -10.12
CA PRO A 539 -20.98 33.23 -9.09
C PRO A 539 -19.72 32.39 -8.92
N LEU A 540 -18.56 33.04 -9.09
CA LEU A 540 -17.27 32.42 -8.82
C LEU A 540 -17.27 31.91 -7.37
N PRO A 541 -16.89 30.64 -7.11
CA PRO A 541 -16.74 30.17 -5.74
C PRO A 541 -15.75 31.09 -5.03
N LYS A 542 -16.16 31.64 -3.87
CA LYS A 542 -15.27 32.45 -3.03
C LYS A 542 -14.03 31.62 -2.74
N HIS A 543 -12.86 32.13 -3.15
CA HIS A 543 -11.57 31.56 -2.82
C HIS A 543 -11.50 31.34 -1.30
N THR A 544 -11.66 30.09 -0.87
CA THR A 544 -11.09 29.66 0.39
C THR A 544 -9.57 29.75 0.22
N PRO A 545 -8.83 30.37 1.16
CA PRO A 545 -7.38 30.34 1.11
C PRO A 545 -6.93 28.87 1.07
N PRO A 546 -5.94 28.52 0.25
CA PRO A 546 -5.51 27.13 0.13
C PRO A 546 -5.06 26.61 1.49
N VAL A 547 -5.56 25.42 1.85
CA VAL A 547 -5.00 24.64 2.95
C VAL A 547 -3.53 24.43 2.63
N ILE A 548 -2.64 24.92 3.50
CA ILE A 548 -1.19 24.81 3.31
C ILE A 548 -0.82 23.34 3.46
N ASP A 549 -0.63 22.65 2.33
CA ASP A 549 -0.09 21.29 2.30
C ASP A 549 1.38 21.33 2.77
N PRO A 550 1.75 20.68 3.89
CA PRO A 550 3.12 20.66 4.38
C PRO A 550 4.11 20.05 3.38
N VAL A 551 3.67 19.14 2.50
CA VAL A 551 4.50 18.55 1.44
C VAL A 551 4.71 19.55 0.32
N ALA A 552 3.68 20.32 -0.05
CA ALA A 552 3.81 21.42 -1.01
C ALA A 552 4.70 22.54 -0.48
N GLU A 553 4.62 22.87 0.82
CA GLU A 553 5.47 23.87 1.46
C GLU A 553 6.92 23.38 1.63
N ALA A 554 7.14 22.12 2.02
CA ALA A 554 8.48 21.51 2.04
C ALA A 554 9.09 21.44 0.63
N LYS A 555 8.26 21.15 -0.39
CA LYS A 555 8.67 21.20 -1.80
C LYS A 555 9.05 22.63 -2.20
N LYS A 556 8.27 23.62 -1.79
CA LYS A 556 8.56 25.05 -2.04
C LYS A 556 9.85 25.49 -1.37
N GLN A 557 10.08 25.09 -0.11
CA GLN A 557 11.32 25.35 0.62
C GLN A 557 12.54 24.65 0.01
N LEU A 558 12.39 23.40 -0.44
CA LEU A 558 13.44 22.67 -1.15
C LEU A 558 13.78 23.35 -2.48
N ILE A 559 12.76 23.76 -3.24
CA ILE A 559 12.92 24.50 -4.50
C ILE A 559 13.63 25.83 -4.25
N GLU A 560 13.23 26.59 -3.23
CA GLU A 560 13.89 27.84 -2.85
C GLU A 560 15.34 27.64 -2.39
N THR A 561 15.63 26.51 -1.74
CA THR A 561 16.99 26.13 -1.34
C THR A 561 17.83 25.77 -2.56
N MET A 562 17.32 24.93 -3.46
CA MET A 562 18.00 24.57 -4.72
C MET A 562 18.28 25.79 -5.60
N LYS A 563 17.35 26.76 -5.67
CA LYS A 563 17.55 28.03 -6.38
C LYS A 563 18.75 28.83 -5.85
N LYS A 564 19.07 28.72 -4.56
CA LYS A 564 20.13 29.48 -3.88
C LYS A 564 21.47 28.74 -3.84
N THR A 565 21.48 27.41 -3.90
CA THR A 565 22.70 26.61 -3.85
C THR A 565 23.40 26.58 -5.21
N LEU A 566 24.59 27.18 -5.30
CA LEU A 566 25.48 27.07 -6.46
C LEU A 566 26.45 25.91 -6.25
N ASN A 567 26.56 25.02 -7.24
CA ASN A 567 27.55 23.96 -7.27
C ASN A 567 28.30 24.04 -8.62
N ASP A 568 29.56 24.48 -8.56
CA ASP A 568 30.40 24.68 -9.74
C ASP A 568 30.87 23.36 -10.35
N ASP A 569 30.83 22.26 -9.60
CA ASP A 569 31.15 20.91 -10.06
C ASP A 569 29.94 20.16 -10.62
N CYS A 570 28.74 20.75 -10.54
CA CYS A 570 27.54 20.21 -11.17
C CYS A 570 27.63 20.34 -12.71
N ASP A 571 27.31 19.25 -13.40
CA ASP A 571 27.36 19.08 -14.86
C ASP A 571 28.78 19.13 -15.46
N LYS A 572 29.82 18.94 -14.63
CA LYS A 572 31.16 18.59 -15.13
C LYS A 572 31.21 17.09 -15.42
N TRP A 573 31.67 16.75 -16.62
CA TRP A 573 31.79 15.37 -17.08
C TRP A 573 33.21 14.87 -16.85
N ASP A 574 33.32 13.78 -16.09
CA ASP A 574 34.53 12.99 -15.94
C ASP A 574 34.45 11.78 -16.89
N THR A 575 35.58 11.40 -17.50
CA THR A 575 35.63 10.28 -18.45
C THR A 575 36.53 9.18 -17.91
N ILE A 576 36.02 7.94 -17.89
CA ILE A 576 36.79 6.74 -17.55
C ILE A 576 36.69 5.76 -18.71
N LYS A 577 37.84 5.28 -19.18
CA LYS A 577 37.95 4.19 -20.14
C LYS A 577 38.42 2.95 -19.41
N LEU A 578 37.68 1.86 -19.52
CA LEU A 578 37.98 0.62 -18.82
C LEU A 578 37.43 -0.60 -19.56
N GLY A 579 38.09 -1.74 -19.41
CA GLY A 579 37.55 -3.04 -19.82
C GLY A 579 36.68 -3.61 -18.70
N CYS A 580 35.49 -4.12 -19.04
CA CYS A 580 34.60 -4.74 -18.06
C CYS A 580 33.92 -6.00 -18.61
N LYS A 581 33.44 -6.85 -17.70
CA LYS A 581 32.62 -8.03 -18.05
C LYS A 581 31.13 -7.77 -17.99
N ASN A 582 30.71 -6.91 -17.07
CA ASN A 582 29.30 -6.58 -16.85
C ASN A 582 29.15 -5.26 -16.12
N ILE A 583 28.18 -4.44 -16.54
CA ILE A 583 27.77 -3.20 -15.87
C ILE A 583 26.33 -3.36 -15.41
N LEU A 584 26.11 -3.17 -14.11
CA LEU A 584 24.79 -3.08 -13.52
C LEU A 584 24.52 -1.61 -13.16
N VAL A 585 23.42 -1.08 -13.69
CA VAL A 585 22.96 0.29 -13.45
C VAL A 585 21.71 0.24 -12.59
N GLN A 586 21.70 0.94 -11.46
CA GLN A 586 20.57 0.97 -10.54
C GLN A 586 20.33 2.38 -10.01
N ASP A 587 19.07 2.72 -9.80
CA ASP A 587 18.71 3.91 -9.05
C ASP A 587 18.94 3.70 -7.54
N THR A 588 19.73 4.60 -6.95
CA THR A 588 19.85 4.77 -5.50
C THR A 588 18.87 5.84 -5.08
N LEU A 589 18.00 5.49 -4.13
CA LEU A 589 16.88 6.30 -3.58
C LEU A 589 17.25 7.72 -3.08
N ASN A 590 18.48 8.18 -3.29
CA ASN A 590 19.06 9.48 -2.96
C ASN A 590 19.31 10.38 -4.20
N ASN A 591 18.51 10.25 -5.27
CA ASN A 591 18.67 11.01 -6.53
C ASN A 591 20.03 10.76 -7.23
N SER A 592 20.54 9.53 -7.21
CA SER A 592 21.77 9.18 -7.93
C SER A 592 21.68 7.80 -8.58
N ILE A 593 22.37 7.63 -9.69
CA ILE A 593 22.54 6.36 -10.39
C ILE A 593 23.82 5.70 -9.88
N GLU A 594 23.70 4.46 -9.44
CA GLU A 594 24.82 3.61 -9.09
C GLU A 594 25.19 2.71 -10.27
N LEU A 595 26.45 2.82 -10.69
CA LEU A 595 27.08 1.97 -11.70
C LEU A 595 27.98 0.97 -10.97
N THR A 596 27.58 -0.30 -10.97
CA THR A 596 28.44 -1.39 -10.49
C THR A 596 29.12 -2.04 -11.68
N ILE A 597 30.44 -1.86 -11.75
CA ILE A 597 31.26 -2.29 -12.88
C ILE A 597 32.10 -3.49 -12.46
N HIS A 598 31.85 -4.65 -13.08
CA HIS A 598 32.64 -5.86 -12.85
C HIS A 598 33.90 -5.82 -13.74
N PRO A 599 35.09 -5.98 -13.15
CA PRO A 599 36.35 -5.75 -13.86
C PRO A 599 36.63 -6.83 -14.92
N ALA A 600 37.41 -6.48 -15.94
CA ALA A 600 37.79 -7.39 -17.03
C ALA A 600 38.51 -8.67 -16.55
N ASP A 601 39.30 -8.58 -15.49
CA ASP A 601 40.10 -9.68 -14.92
C ASP A 601 39.32 -10.57 -13.94
N MET A 602 38.01 -10.34 -13.78
CA MET A 602 37.16 -11.11 -12.88
C MET A 602 37.28 -12.62 -13.13
N ASP A 603 37.60 -13.37 -12.06
CA ASP A 603 37.76 -14.81 -12.11
C ASP A 603 36.41 -15.53 -12.28
N ARG A 604 36.45 -16.75 -12.82
CA ARG A 604 35.25 -17.54 -13.11
C ARG A 604 34.41 -17.83 -11.88
N VAL A 605 35.04 -18.01 -10.71
CA VAL A 605 34.32 -18.33 -9.48
C VAL A 605 33.57 -17.10 -9.00
N SER A 606 34.19 -15.92 -9.00
CA SER A 606 33.51 -14.67 -8.67
C SER A 606 32.40 -14.33 -9.67
N PHE A 607 32.61 -14.56 -10.97
CA PHE A 607 31.57 -14.38 -11.99
C PHE A 607 30.32 -15.25 -11.73
N ILE A 608 30.52 -16.54 -11.42
CA ILE A 608 29.40 -17.45 -11.11
C ILE A 608 28.72 -17.05 -9.80
N LYS A 609 29.49 -16.68 -8.77
CA LYS A 609 28.95 -16.25 -7.47
C LYS A 609 28.10 -14.99 -7.63
N ASP A 610 28.65 -13.94 -8.23
CA ASP A 610 27.94 -12.67 -8.43
C ASP A 610 26.76 -12.83 -9.38
N GLY A 611 26.89 -13.60 -10.46
CA GLY A 611 25.76 -13.96 -11.31
C GLY A 611 24.64 -14.68 -10.55
N ALA A 612 24.98 -15.61 -9.65
CA ALA A 612 23.99 -16.31 -8.84
C ALA A 612 23.34 -15.38 -7.80
N ARG A 613 24.08 -14.44 -7.21
CA ARG A 613 23.57 -13.42 -6.29
C ARG A 613 22.63 -12.45 -7.01
N MET A 614 23.04 -11.93 -8.16
CA MET A 614 22.22 -11.05 -9.01
C MET A 614 20.93 -11.76 -9.46
N PHE A 615 20.97 -13.04 -9.83
CA PHE A 615 19.77 -13.80 -10.16
C PHE A 615 18.83 -13.99 -8.95
N ARG A 616 19.38 -14.04 -7.73
CA ARG A 616 18.64 -14.04 -6.46
C ARG A 616 18.24 -12.63 -5.98
N LYS A 617 18.58 -11.58 -6.75
CA LYS A 617 18.34 -10.17 -6.42
C LYS A 617 19.08 -9.71 -5.16
N GLU A 618 20.25 -10.28 -4.91
CA GLU A 618 21.22 -9.83 -3.93
C GLU A 618 22.24 -8.92 -4.63
N SER A 619 22.77 -7.91 -3.92
CA SER A 619 23.89 -7.08 -4.43
C SER A 619 25.08 -7.96 -4.80
N PRO A 620 25.90 -7.65 -5.80
CA PRO A 620 27.14 -8.39 -6.10
C PRO A 620 28.19 -8.24 -4.97
N GLU A 621 29.13 -9.19 -4.84
CA GLU A 621 30.27 -9.10 -3.90
C GLU A 621 31.44 -8.32 -4.50
N THR A 622 31.62 -8.43 -5.81
CA THR A 622 32.75 -7.84 -6.53
C THR A 622 32.26 -6.78 -7.52
N GLY A 623 33.10 -5.78 -7.77
CA GLY A 623 32.79 -4.68 -8.69
C GLY A 623 33.13 -3.32 -8.11
N THR A 624 33.56 -2.40 -8.98
CA THR A 624 33.78 -1.01 -8.61
C THR A 624 32.46 -0.26 -8.71
N VAL A 625 32.06 0.40 -7.62
CA VAL A 625 30.82 1.15 -7.54
C VAL A 625 31.11 2.63 -7.78
N ILE A 626 30.46 3.20 -8.79
CA ILE A 626 30.53 4.64 -9.10
C ILE A 626 29.13 5.23 -8.96
N GLN A 627 28.99 6.24 -8.11
CA GLN A 627 27.74 7.02 -8.02
C GLN A 627 27.80 8.21 -8.96
N THR A 628 26.74 8.39 -9.74
CA THR A 628 26.66 9.37 -10.82
C THR A 628 25.28 10.01 -10.85
N LYS A 629 25.15 11.20 -11.45
CA LYS A 629 23.84 11.83 -11.70
C LYS A 629 23.33 11.50 -13.11
N ASP A 630 24.19 11.74 -14.09
CA ASP A 630 24.00 11.38 -15.50
C ASP A 630 25.24 10.60 -15.95
N CYS A 631 25.07 9.63 -16.85
CA CYS A 631 26.18 8.95 -17.49
C CYS A 631 25.91 8.66 -18.97
N ARG A 632 26.98 8.66 -19.78
CA ARG A 632 26.97 8.24 -21.18
C ARG A 632 27.89 7.04 -21.30
N ILE A 633 27.36 5.99 -21.91
CA ILE A 633 28.09 4.76 -22.13
C ILE A 633 28.33 4.62 -23.63
N HIS A 634 29.61 4.50 -23.99
CA HIS A 634 30.06 4.31 -25.35
C HIS A 634 30.75 2.95 -25.45
N THR A 635 30.23 2.10 -26.33
CA THR A 635 30.79 0.76 -26.57
C THR A 635 31.63 0.82 -27.83
N MET A 636 32.93 0.53 -27.72
CA MET A 636 33.85 0.57 -28.85
C MET A 636 33.76 -0.78 -29.58
N PHE A 637 32.79 -0.93 -30.49
CA PHE A 637 32.85 -2.02 -31.47
C PHE A 637 33.81 -1.59 -32.59
N GLY A 638 34.73 -2.48 -32.98
CA GLY A 638 35.76 -2.20 -33.98
C GLY A 638 35.21 -1.59 -35.28
N ASP A 639 36.02 -0.70 -35.87
CA ASP A 639 35.73 0.25 -36.94
C ASP A 639 34.83 -0.24 -38.11
N ASP A 640 34.02 0.70 -38.62
CA ASP A 640 33.57 0.85 -40.01
C ASP A 640 33.10 -0.42 -40.76
N VAL A 641 31.90 -0.92 -40.42
CA VAL A 641 31.08 -1.63 -41.41
C VAL A 641 29.68 -1.02 -41.41
N GLU A 642 29.35 -0.26 -42.46
CA GLU A 642 27.96 0.00 -42.84
C GLU A 642 27.26 -1.35 -43.09
N LYS A 643 26.65 -1.92 -42.05
CA LYS A 643 25.72 -3.04 -42.19
C LYS A 643 24.30 -2.48 -42.34
N PRO A 644 23.46 -3.06 -43.22
CA PRO A 644 22.08 -2.62 -43.36
C PRO A 644 21.32 -3.01 -42.10
N VAL A 645 21.01 -2.00 -41.28
CA VAL A 645 20.26 -2.16 -40.02
C VAL A 645 18.80 -2.42 -40.39
N ILE A 646 18.34 -3.67 -40.27
CA ILE A 646 16.90 -3.95 -40.15
C ILE A 646 16.54 -3.57 -38.72
N SER A 647 16.25 -2.29 -38.53
CA SER A 647 15.85 -1.74 -37.26
C SER A 647 14.51 -2.36 -36.83
N HIS A 648 14.47 -3.03 -35.68
CA HIS A 648 13.20 -3.24 -34.95
C HIS A 648 12.60 -1.92 -34.42
N PHE A 649 13.22 -0.78 -34.75
CA PHE A 649 12.65 0.56 -34.61
C PHE A 649 11.62 0.93 -35.69
N ASN A 650 11.37 0.10 -36.71
CA ASN A 650 10.34 0.32 -37.74
C ASN A 650 9.87 -1.01 -38.38
N LEU A 651 9.14 -1.86 -37.63
CA LEU A 651 8.47 -3.03 -38.20
C LEU A 651 6.95 -3.05 -37.97
N VAL A 652 6.32 -1.87 -37.96
CA VAL A 652 4.85 -1.75 -37.93
C VAL A 652 4.30 -1.20 -39.26
N ASP A 653 5.06 -0.41 -40.01
CA ASP A 653 4.52 0.30 -41.19
C ASP A 653 4.41 -0.54 -42.48
N GLN A 654 4.97 -1.76 -42.55
CA GLN A 654 4.94 -2.58 -43.78
C GLN A 654 3.97 -3.77 -43.77
N ILE A 655 3.32 -4.07 -42.64
CA ILE A 655 2.29 -5.11 -42.57
C ILE A 655 0.87 -4.51 -42.73
N GLU A 656 0.74 -3.18 -42.71
CA GLU A 656 -0.56 -2.47 -42.83
C GLU A 656 -1.26 -2.57 -44.20
N GLN A 657 -0.63 -3.10 -45.25
CA GLN A 657 -1.27 -3.11 -46.58
C GLN A 657 -2.11 -4.34 -46.91
N ASN A 658 -2.11 -5.39 -46.09
CA ASN A 658 -2.87 -6.61 -46.42
C ASN A 658 -3.39 -7.36 -45.18
N ARG A 659 -4.55 -6.94 -44.62
CA ARG A 659 -5.69 -7.85 -44.33
C ARG A 659 -6.92 -7.14 -43.72
N PRO A 660 -8.12 -7.73 -43.90
CA PRO A 660 -9.39 -7.02 -43.92
C PRO A 660 -10.00 -6.78 -42.53
N ASN A 661 -10.75 -5.68 -42.45
CA ASN A 661 -11.65 -5.32 -41.36
C ASN A 661 -12.56 -6.47 -40.93
N ALA A 662 -12.46 -6.90 -39.67
CA ALA A 662 -13.52 -7.63 -38.98
C ALA A 662 -13.50 -7.30 -37.48
N ILE A 663 -14.14 -6.18 -37.12
CA ILE A 663 -14.57 -5.93 -35.74
C ILE A 663 -15.79 -6.83 -35.52
N LYS A 664 -15.72 -7.75 -34.56
CA LYS A 664 -16.90 -8.40 -33.98
C LYS A 664 -16.93 -8.10 -32.49
N GLU A 665 -17.80 -7.17 -32.12
CA GLU A 665 -18.40 -7.12 -30.79
C GLU A 665 -19.16 -8.43 -30.59
N ILE A 666 -18.92 -9.11 -29.46
CA ILE A 666 -19.74 -10.25 -29.04
C ILE A 666 -20.47 -9.82 -27.78
N ASP A 667 -21.76 -9.56 -27.95
CA ASP A 667 -22.76 -9.44 -26.90
C ASP A 667 -23.00 -10.79 -26.23
N GLU A 668 -23.19 -10.75 -24.91
CA GLU A 668 -23.59 -11.87 -24.07
C GLU A 668 -25.07 -12.22 -24.28
N SER A 669 -25.37 -13.48 -24.64
CA SER A 669 -26.63 -14.13 -24.22
C SER A 669 -26.57 -15.66 -24.31
N ASP A 670 -26.78 -16.29 -23.15
CA ASP A 670 -27.28 -17.65 -22.84
C ASP A 670 -27.44 -18.72 -23.94
N ASN A 671 -26.84 -19.91 -23.72
CA ASN A 671 -27.61 -21.13 -23.37
C ASN A 671 -26.73 -22.35 -23.02
N ARG A 672 -27.32 -23.22 -22.20
CA ARG A 672 -26.80 -24.49 -21.66
C ARG A 672 -26.84 -25.60 -22.71
N ASP A 673 -25.86 -26.49 -22.72
CA ASP A 673 -26.00 -27.93 -22.42
C ASP A 673 -24.77 -28.75 -22.89
N ASP A 674 -24.33 -29.61 -21.98
CA ASP A 674 -23.69 -30.93 -22.09
C ASP A 674 -22.86 -31.36 -23.32
N GLY A 675 -21.66 -31.88 -23.03
CA GLY A 675 -20.90 -32.71 -23.97
C GLY A 675 -19.44 -32.97 -23.57
N LEU A 676 -19.22 -33.94 -22.68
CA LEU A 676 -17.97 -34.69 -22.61
C LEU A 676 -17.76 -35.42 -23.94
N ASP A 677 -16.65 -35.22 -24.64
CA ASP A 677 -15.63 -36.26 -24.85
C ASP A 677 -14.45 -35.78 -25.72
N GLN A 678 -13.27 -36.30 -25.38
CA GLN A 678 -12.12 -36.62 -26.23
C GLN A 678 -11.91 -35.89 -27.57
N THR A 679 -10.81 -35.12 -27.65
CA THR A 679 -9.90 -35.12 -28.82
C THR A 679 -8.56 -34.48 -28.43
N GLU A 680 -7.79 -35.23 -27.64
CA GLU A 680 -6.33 -35.14 -27.73
C GLU A 680 -5.89 -35.75 -29.08
N GLN A 681 -4.77 -35.25 -29.60
CA GLN A 681 -4.03 -35.75 -30.78
C GLN A 681 -4.62 -35.37 -32.14
N ASN A 682 -4.25 -34.19 -32.63
CA ASN A 682 -3.64 -34.01 -33.96
C ASN A 682 -3.49 -32.51 -34.28
N ILE A 683 -2.34 -31.93 -33.90
CA ILE A 683 -1.77 -30.86 -34.72
C ILE A 683 -0.34 -31.30 -35.03
N GLN A 684 -0.20 -31.77 -36.27
CA GLN A 684 1.06 -32.10 -36.90
C GLN A 684 2.01 -30.91 -36.80
N LYS A 685 3.24 -31.23 -36.39
CA LYS A 685 4.43 -30.45 -36.67
C LYS A 685 4.48 -30.12 -38.16
N SER A 686 4.17 -28.88 -38.51
CA SER A 686 4.54 -28.30 -39.79
C SER A 686 5.64 -27.29 -39.54
N ASP A 687 6.87 -27.71 -39.82
CA ASP A 687 8.00 -26.94 -40.31
C ASP A 687 8.01 -25.43 -40.00
N ILE A 688 8.38 -25.09 -38.77
CA ILE A 688 9.12 -23.85 -38.53
C ILE A 688 10.58 -24.26 -38.75
N LYS A 689 11.12 -23.89 -39.92
CA LYS A 689 12.56 -23.89 -40.13
C LYS A 689 13.17 -22.99 -39.08
N ASP A 690 14.10 -23.55 -38.33
CA ASP A 690 15.04 -22.84 -37.47
C ASP A 690 15.73 -21.74 -38.30
N ASP A 691 15.34 -20.48 -38.08
CA ASP A 691 16.18 -19.32 -38.42
C ASP A 691 17.22 -19.17 -37.30
N ASP A 692 18.11 -20.16 -37.20
CA ASP A 692 19.28 -20.21 -36.31
C ASP A 692 20.45 -19.35 -36.84
N ASN A 693 20.15 -18.18 -37.43
CA ASN A 693 21.14 -17.24 -37.94
C ASN A 693 20.92 -15.82 -37.39
N VAL A 694 20.70 -15.71 -36.07
CA VAL A 694 20.90 -14.43 -35.37
C VAL A 694 22.37 -14.36 -35.00
N ASP A 695 23.11 -13.48 -35.67
CA ASP A 695 24.52 -13.16 -35.46
C ASP A 695 24.86 -13.16 -33.94
N ASP A 696 25.66 -14.14 -33.49
CA ASP A 696 26.14 -14.27 -32.09
C ASP A 696 27.06 -13.09 -31.67
N ASN A 697 27.28 -12.12 -32.56
CA ASN A 697 28.10 -10.92 -32.38
C ASN A 697 27.33 -9.69 -31.86
N ILE A 698 26.02 -9.78 -31.60
CA ILE A 698 25.21 -8.64 -31.13
C ILE A 698 25.11 -8.68 -29.60
N GLY A 699 25.68 -7.66 -28.93
CA GLY A 699 25.51 -7.46 -27.49
C GLY A 699 24.07 -7.11 -27.11
N TRP A 700 23.60 -7.59 -25.96
CA TRP A 700 22.24 -7.33 -25.47
C TRP A 700 22.26 -6.54 -24.16
N ILE A 701 21.26 -5.68 -24.00
CA ILE A 701 20.97 -4.95 -22.77
C ILE A 701 19.66 -5.48 -22.20
N SER A 702 19.57 -5.61 -20.88
CA SER A 702 18.28 -5.80 -20.20
C SER A 702 17.90 -4.57 -19.41
N ILE A 703 16.66 -4.14 -19.56
CA ILE A 703 16.05 -3.05 -18.79
C ILE A 703 14.81 -3.65 -18.12
N ASP A 704 14.77 -3.70 -16.79
CA ASP A 704 13.65 -4.25 -16.01
C ASP A 704 13.17 -5.65 -16.42
N ASN A 705 14.10 -6.48 -16.93
CA ASN A 705 13.93 -7.84 -17.47
C ASN A 705 13.38 -7.92 -18.91
N GLU A 706 13.29 -6.82 -19.64
CA GLU A 706 13.09 -6.82 -21.09
C GLU A 706 14.42 -6.66 -21.82
N CYS A 707 14.60 -7.41 -22.91
CA CYS A 707 15.84 -7.40 -23.68
C CYS A 707 15.77 -6.41 -24.84
N TYR A 708 16.80 -5.60 -24.97
CA TYR A 708 17.00 -4.63 -26.03
C TYR A 708 18.34 -4.89 -26.72
N GLU A 709 18.42 -4.59 -28.01
CA GLU A 709 19.66 -4.62 -28.77
C GLU A 709 20.60 -3.50 -28.26
N MET A 710 21.89 -3.80 -28.07
CA MET A 710 22.84 -2.83 -27.52
C MET A 710 23.21 -1.76 -28.56
N PRO A 711 22.89 -0.46 -28.32
CA PRO A 711 23.33 0.60 -29.21
C PRO A 711 24.82 0.93 -28.97
N SER A 712 25.49 1.42 -30.02
CA SER A 712 26.88 1.92 -30.01
C SER A 712 27.14 2.97 -28.93
N LYS A 713 26.16 3.85 -28.71
CA LYS A 713 26.21 4.91 -27.71
C LYS A 713 24.81 5.18 -27.18
N PHE A 714 24.72 5.38 -25.86
CA PHE A 714 23.49 5.78 -25.19
C PHE A 714 23.76 6.62 -23.94
N GLU A 715 22.81 7.50 -23.63
CA GLU A 715 22.81 8.36 -22.47
C GLU A 715 21.78 7.86 -21.45
N ILE A 716 22.17 7.84 -20.18
CA ILE A 716 21.33 7.52 -19.04
C ILE A 716 21.24 8.77 -18.16
N SER A 717 20.02 9.24 -17.94
CA SER A 717 19.72 10.38 -17.07
C SER A 717 18.69 10.01 -16.03
N LEU A 718 18.89 10.44 -14.78
CA LEU A 718 17.89 10.26 -13.73
C LEU A 718 16.88 11.41 -13.75
N LEU A 719 15.59 11.07 -13.84
CA LEU A 719 14.48 12.00 -13.72
C LEU A 719 13.86 11.86 -12.31
N PRO A 720 14.23 12.74 -11.36
CA PRO A 720 13.76 12.62 -9.99
C PRO A 720 12.26 12.95 -9.87
N ARG A 721 11.54 12.14 -9.09
CA ARG A 721 10.15 12.32 -8.66
C ARG A 721 9.19 12.57 -9.82
N ARG A 722 9.38 11.84 -10.92
CA ARG A 722 8.68 12.10 -12.19
C ARG A 722 7.34 11.40 -12.28
N VAL A 723 7.22 10.16 -11.77
CA VAL A 723 6.00 9.34 -11.90
C VAL A 723 5.29 9.21 -10.56
N LEU A 724 3.98 9.42 -10.57
CA LEU A 724 3.11 9.17 -9.43
C LEU A 724 2.69 7.70 -9.41
N ILE A 725 3.06 6.99 -8.35
CA ILE A 725 2.70 5.58 -8.15
C ILE A 725 1.87 5.45 -6.87
N TYR A 726 0.82 4.62 -6.92
CA TYR A 726 0.11 4.26 -5.70
C TYR A 726 1.01 3.40 -4.80
N HIS A 727 1.25 3.91 -3.61
CA HIS A 727 2.16 3.33 -2.64
C HIS A 727 1.41 3.03 -1.35
N HIS A 728 1.89 2.03 -0.62
CA HIS A 728 1.29 1.62 0.64
C HIS A 728 1.87 2.42 1.78
N HIS A 729 1.05 3.21 2.47
CA HIS A 729 1.54 3.88 3.68
C HIS A 729 1.64 2.86 4.82
N GLN A 730 2.78 2.82 5.53
CA GLN A 730 3.03 1.96 6.71
C GLN A 730 2.01 2.12 7.87
N ASN A 731 1.06 3.05 7.75
CA ASN A 731 0.23 3.54 8.85
C ASN A 731 -1.28 3.36 8.57
N CYS A 732 -1.67 2.26 7.90
CA CYS A 732 -3.08 1.93 7.65
C CYS A 732 -3.45 0.57 8.23
#